data_AF-A0A662LBU3-F1
#
_entry.id   AF-A0A662LBU3-F1
#
_cell.length_a   1.000
_cell.length_b   1.000
_cell.length_c   1.000
_cell.angle_alpha   90.00
_cell.angle_beta   90.00
_cell.angle_gamma   90.00
#
_symmetry.space_group_name_H-M   'P 1'
#
loop_
_entity.id
_entity.type
_entity.pdbx_description
1 polymer ?
#
loop_
_entity_poly.entity_id
_entity_poly.type
_entity_poly.pdbx_seq_one_letter_code
_entity_poly.pdbx_strand_id
1 'polypeptide(L)'
;MERKKLAILMALAVVLPVLTGCIEKVKEVSGFDMETIDSIKSERNYDAQPIIVSMENPFYALIATPIALYYDGDTQHIEPLLVQNFSSPSKSVVRFKNFYPASYWEIRDGSPENISIELVDKVWKRSDAVILIEDSFEGYKLGVAAVPLASYLNIPVIVANNTNNVKSLLKKLGVKYTFVCGNLKGYGMTWRFDSVEEINDFMISFLKNRFGDINYVTMTNPLDIKRVKVLNETSYEFENETASVCVLPAQSINAALKGFFSINHFEVPDYKYARLKIDLINENSEHVSELGDDLLLLIFAPDNETYVYTSTAAGIPEVENGDIVVDKVHYETIIYNKPGKYTTQVLGRWISTLNGKYKLKIKVEEIDSPLEPLMKNLSCMAPYLTAYHKGIVFANTSFAFAGNESIGIEGVVYPSTNEKLVEPCNEHVLKIHQQLNKLLAKIANISVDDLEALWEHYRENPIYIAIMADPTMVPMYYYYNPDSDNIIGVQLPSDFIYGDIDPKPGDVENNSFTYWPQMENAVGRVTGWNAEECSALIARTVFYNEIINRLGDWKNNATVQTGAGLEFQWVPILTPLSNMLSGGHEPTKWPSGESLFINMRLGADLEKGGYNVRRTHLLASQREGFKDLHKYTTRLNIVFPRFIELISGERVVKGGKYQENSNFIFAFNHGIYYLYESGDVLLDARGFPPVTWLSRFIPLLSSGLSSKGAYSVRYVVNMNFGPSVIFVESCIVGRTDGLLPENCLTQAYLHSGVNAIVASTRVTADPGYLEPGKIFKGFGIWGFLNATKNLLLYGKYPEPHFGAVVAEDFILDLIENDSTVGMALRNAKNKYLPKDANSTFLWTPPLKNGNTLVRFEHGKYMDKKYVCLHEFTLYGDPAFNPYQPVNNG
;
A
#
# COMPACT_ATOMS: atom_id res chain seq x y z
N MET A 1 2.67 -47.38 76.88
CA MET A 1 3.62 -46.98 75.82
C MET A 1 4.27 -45.68 76.26
N GLU A 2 5.57 -45.69 76.54
CA GLU A 2 6.30 -44.64 77.27
C GLU A 2 6.46 -43.34 76.47
N ARG A 3 6.51 -42.19 77.17
CA ARG A 3 6.67 -40.84 76.60
C ARG A 3 7.84 -40.70 75.60
N LYS A 4 8.88 -41.55 75.70
CA LYS A 4 9.98 -41.63 74.73
C LYS A 4 9.56 -42.17 73.35
N LYS A 5 8.61 -43.11 73.28
CA LYS A 5 8.07 -43.63 72.00
C LYS A 5 7.18 -42.61 71.30
N LEU A 6 6.45 -41.79 72.05
CA LEU A 6 5.60 -40.72 71.49
C LEU A 6 6.44 -39.54 70.95
N ALA A 7 7.54 -39.20 71.63
CA ALA A 7 8.48 -38.18 71.15
C ALA A 7 9.24 -38.63 69.89
N ILE A 8 9.61 -39.91 69.79
CA ILE A 8 10.24 -40.49 68.59
C ILE A 8 9.23 -40.55 67.42
N LEU A 9 7.96 -40.89 67.68
CA LEU A 9 6.91 -40.87 66.67
C LEU A 9 6.58 -39.45 66.18
N MET A 10 6.58 -38.45 67.08
CA MET A 10 6.39 -37.05 66.68
C MET A 10 7.62 -36.48 65.95
N ALA A 11 8.84 -36.84 66.34
CA ALA A 11 10.04 -36.48 65.61
C ALA A 11 10.07 -37.14 64.22
N LEU A 12 9.63 -38.40 64.09
CA LEU A 12 9.46 -39.06 62.79
C LEU A 12 8.34 -38.43 61.95
N ALA A 13 7.23 -37.99 62.55
CA ALA A 13 6.14 -37.30 61.84
C ALA A 13 6.52 -35.90 61.34
N VAL A 14 7.45 -35.20 62.01
CA VAL A 14 7.96 -33.89 61.58
C VAL A 14 9.14 -34.03 60.59
N VAL A 15 9.87 -35.15 60.63
CA VAL A 15 11.00 -35.40 59.72
C VAL A 15 10.57 -36.14 58.43
N LEU A 16 9.45 -36.88 58.42
CA LEU A 16 8.95 -37.54 57.21
C LEU A 16 8.64 -36.57 56.05
N PRO A 17 8.02 -35.39 56.26
CA PRO A 17 7.81 -34.41 55.19
C PRO A 17 9.10 -33.76 54.67
N VAL A 18 10.20 -33.84 55.43
CA VAL A 18 11.50 -33.25 55.08
C VAL A 18 12.42 -34.26 54.38
N LEU A 19 12.18 -35.57 54.56
CA LEU A 19 12.96 -36.66 53.93
C LEU A 19 12.27 -37.31 52.72
N THR A 20 10.95 -37.16 52.55
CA THR A 20 10.34 -37.36 51.24
C THR A 20 10.58 -36.10 50.43
N GLY A 21 11.74 -36.04 49.80
CA GLY A 21 11.97 -35.10 48.71
C GLY A 21 10.86 -35.31 47.69
N CYS A 22 9.80 -34.51 47.81
CA CYS A 22 8.85 -34.24 46.76
C CYS A 22 9.65 -33.46 45.72
N ILE A 23 10.42 -34.22 44.93
CA ILE A 23 10.56 -33.92 43.52
C ILE A 23 9.11 -33.77 43.06
N GLU A 24 8.65 -32.53 42.97
CA GLU A 24 7.52 -32.22 42.11
C GLU A 24 7.88 -32.83 40.76
N LYS A 25 7.37 -34.04 40.52
CA LYS A 25 7.11 -34.48 39.17
C LYS A 25 6.16 -33.43 38.66
N VAL A 26 6.71 -32.45 37.94
CA VAL A 26 5.96 -31.58 37.05
C VAL A 26 5.23 -32.56 36.13
N LYS A 27 3.99 -32.87 36.49
CA LYS A 27 3.05 -33.46 35.55
C LYS A 27 2.82 -32.33 34.56
N GLU A 28 3.11 -32.58 33.30
CA GLU A 28 2.54 -31.80 32.22
C GLU A 28 1.02 -31.94 32.37
N VAL A 29 0.38 -30.93 32.96
CA VAL A 29 -1.08 -30.81 33.01
C VAL A 29 -1.45 -29.98 31.79
N SER A 30 -2.33 -30.51 30.95
CA SER A 30 -2.79 -29.83 29.75
C SER A 30 -3.66 -28.62 30.12
N GLY A 31 -3.12 -27.41 29.96
CA GLY A 31 -3.84 -26.15 30.16
C GLY A 31 -4.14 -25.79 31.62
N PHE A 32 -4.64 -24.58 31.80
CA PHE A 32 -5.19 -24.01 33.05
C PHE A 32 -6.40 -23.15 32.68
N ASP A 33 -7.34 -22.91 33.59
CA ASP A 33 -8.61 -22.22 33.27
C ASP A 33 -8.47 -20.69 33.11
N MET A 34 -9.53 -20.04 32.60
CA MET A 34 -9.58 -18.58 32.42
C MET A 34 -9.51 -17.82 33.75
N GLU A 35 -10.06 -18.38 34.84
CA GLU A 35 -9.93 -17.79 36.18
C GLU A 35 -8.46 -17.71 36.61
N THR A 36 -7.67 -18.74 36.29
CA THR A 36 -6.24 -18.75 36.52
C THR A 36 -5.54 -17.69 35.68
N ILE A 37 -5.93 -17.53 34.40
CA ILE A 37 -5.37 -16.50 33.50
C ILE A 37 -5.61 -15.09 34.03
N ASP A 38 -6.84 -14.80 34.48
CA ASP A 38 -7.20 -13.50 35.04
C ASP A 38 -6.46 -13.18 36.35
N SER A 39 -5.95 -14.22 37.03
CA SER A 39 -5.17 -14.10 38.27
C SER A 39 -3.66 -13.91 38.06
N ILE A 40 -3.17 -13.99 36.82
CA ILE A 40 -1.75 -13.81 36.48
C ILE A 40 -1.30 -12.40 36.88
N LYS A 41 -0.16 -12.32 37.59
CA LYS A 41 0.43 -11.04 37.99
C LYS A 41 1.89 -10.95 37.58
N SER A 42 2.27 -9.73 37.20
CA SER A 42 3.63 -9.36 36.86
C SER A 42 4.03 -8.08 37.57
N GLU A 43 5.32 -7.94 37.86
CA GLU A 43 5.92 -6.74 38.42
C GLU A 43 7.11 -6.35 37.54
N ARG A 44 7.10 -5.13 37.02
CA ARG A 44 8.13 -4.59 36.13
C ARG A 44 9.08 -3.65 36.89
N ASN A 45 10.33 -3.58 36.44
CA ASN A 45 11.31 -2.58 36.84
C ASN A 45 11.16 -1.27 36.05
N TYR A 46 10.63 -1.37 34.83
CA TYR A 46 10.46 -0.25 33.90
C TYR A 46 9.03 -0.26 33.32
N ASP A 47 8.47 0.92 33.11
CA ASP A 47 7.27 1.13 32.30
C ASP A 47 7.57 0.80 30.81
N ALA A 48 6.62 1.01 29.90
CA ALA A 48 6.81 0.89 28.46
C ALA A 48 8.05 1.69 28.03
N GLN A 49 8.83 1.16 27.10
CA GLN A 49 10.08 1.78 26.67
C GLN A 49 10.10 1.99 25.15
N PRO A 50 10.54 3.17 24.67
CA PRO A 50 10.87 3.35 23.26
C PRO A 50 12.01 2.41 22.89
N ILE A 51 11.82 1.61 21.83
CA ILE A 51 12.79 0.58 21.45
C ILE A 51 12.94 0.48 19.93
N ILE A 52 14.18 0.30 19.49
CA ILE A 52 14.55 0.06 18.10
C ILE A 52 15.21 -1.31 18.02
N VAL A 53 14.71 -2.15 17.12
CA VAL A 53 15.23 -3.49 16.90
C VAL A 53 15.80 -3.64 15.50
N SER A 54 16.82 -4.47 15.37
CA SER A 54 17.47 -4.72 14.08
C SER A 54 16.53 -5.47 13.13
N MET A 55 16.48 -5.02 11.87
CA MET A 55 15.68 -5.69 10.83
C MET A 55 16.20 -7.08 10.43
N GLU A 56 17.43 -7.43 10.85
CA GLU A 56 18.09 -8.70 10.53
C GLU A 56 17.42 -9.92 11.16
N ASN A 57 16.67 -9.74 12.25
CA ASN A 57 15.97 -10.86 12.89
C ASN A 57 14.53 -10.48 13.29
N PRO A 58 13.50 -11.12 12.70
CA PRO A 58 12.11 -10.76 12.94
C PRO A 58 11.64 -11.10 14.36
N PHE A 59 12.32 -12.00 15.11
CA PHE A 59 11.95 -12.30 16.49
C PHE A 59 12.16 -11.12 17.45
N TYR A 60 13.05 -10.18 17.12
CA TYR A 60 13.29 -9.05 18.03
C TYR A 60 12.06 -8.18 18.21
N ALA A 61 11.25 -7.99 17.16
CA ALA A 61 9.99 -7.24 17.26
C ALA A 61 8.97 -7.96 18.15
N LEU A 62 8.89 -9.29 18.07
CA LEU A 62 8.03 -10.12 18.93
C LEU A 62 8.44 -10.01 20.41
N ILE A 63 9.75 -10.06 20.69
CA ILE A 63 10.30 -9.89 22.06
C ILE A 63 10.03 -8.48 22.58
N ALA A 64 10.20 -7.47 21.73
CA ALA A 64 10.06 -6.07 22.10
C ALA A 64 8.61 -5.59 22.24
N THR A 65 7.64 -6.28 21.63
CA THR A 65 6.22 -5.92 21.67
C THR A 65 5.70 -5.70 23.10
N PRO A 66 5.78 -6.67 24.05
CA PRO A 66 5.33 -6.47 25.44
C PRO A 66 6.24 -5.55 26.28
N ILE A 67 7.38 -5.11 25.72
CA ILE A 67 8.27 -4.11 26.33
C ILE A 67 7.81 -2.70 25.96
N ALA A 68 7.45 -2.50 24.69
CA ALA A 68 6.96 -1.24 24.15
C ALA A 68 5.47 -1.01 24.42
N LEU A 69 4.68 -2.07 24.59
CA LEU A 69 3.24 -2.00 24.78
C LEU A 69 2.75 -3.06 25.76
N TYR A 70 2.08 -2.65 26.84
CA TYR A 70 1.42 -3.59 27.75
C TYR A 70 0.19 -2.99 28.41
N TYR A 71 -0.58 -3.83 29.11
CA TYR A 71 -1.75 -3.41 29.88
C TYR A 71 -1.56 -3.68 31.37
N ASP A 72 -1.94 -2.71 32.22
CA ASP A 72 -2.16 -2.90 33.65
C ASP A 72 -3.65 -2.70 33.97
N GLY A 73 -4.35 -3.80 34.21
CA GLY A 73 -5.81 -3.79 34.14
C GLY A 73 -6.27 -3.47 32.71
N ASP A 74 -7.08 -2.41 32.58
CA ASP A 74 -7.53 -1.86 31.29
C ASP A 74 -6.68 -0.67 30.82
N THR A 75 -5.70 -0.26 31.61
CA THR A 75 -4.81 0.87 31.30
C THR A 75 -3.76 0.41 30.30
N GLN A 76 -3.72 1.05 29.14
CA GLN A 76 -2.70 0.81 28.12
C GLN A 76 -1.47 1.68 28.39
N HIS A 77 -0.29 1.05 28.38
CA HIS A 77 1.01 1.71 28.40
C HIS A 77 1.69 1.48 27.06
N ILE A 78 2.04 2.54 26.34
CA ILE A 78 2.56 2.44 24.97
C ILE A 78 3.74 3.39 24.72
N GLU A 79 4.77 2.87 24.07
CA GLU A 79 5.92 3.58 23.55
C GLU A 79 6.30 3.04 22.15
N PRO A 80 7.05 3.79 21.33
CA PRO A 80 7.34 3.38 19.96
C PRO A 80 8.20 2.11 19.88
N LEU A 81 7.77 1.18 19.03
CA LEU A 81 8.57 0.04 18.56
C LEU A 81 8.94 0.26 17.09
N LEU A 82 10.23 0.43 16.82
CA LEU A 82 10.75 0.58 15.46
C LEU A 82 11.62 -0.62 15.10
N VAL A 83 11.54 -1.03 13.83
CA VAL A 83 12.50 -1.91 13.19
C VAL A 83 13.45 -1.03 12.37
N GLN A 84 14.75 -1.31 12.33
CA GLN A 84 15.71 -0.46 11.63
C GLN A 84 16.88 -1.24 11.02
N ASN A 85 17.32 -0.82 9.83
CA ASN A 85 18.66 -1.12 9.36
C ASN A 85 19.65 -0.20 10.06
N PHE A 86 20.45 -0.71 11.00
CA PHE A 86 21.39 0.15 11.73
C PHE A 86 22.57 0.68 10.89
N SER A 87 22.85 0.07 9.73
CA SER A 87 23.93 0.52 8.83
C SER A 87 23.47 1.62 7.86
N SER A 88 22.20 1.58 7.45
CA SER A 88 21.59 2.56 6.55
C SER A 88 20.10 2.72 6.85
N PRO A 89 19.72 3.43 7.94
CA PRO A 89 18.33 3.57 8.34
C PRO A 89 17.46 4.19 7.24
N SER A 90 16.23 3.68 7.06
CA SER A 90 15.26 4.29 6.16
C SER A 90 14.95 5.74 6.59
N LYS A 91 14.79 6.63 5.60
CA LYS A 91 14.37 8.01 5.82
C LYS A 91 13.04 8.10 6.59
N SER A 92 12.16 7.12 6.42
CA SER A 92 10.87 7.07 7.12
C SER A 92 11.04 6.94 8.65
N VAL A 93 12.00 6.11 9.10
CA VAL A 93 12.37 5.95 10.52
C VAL A 93 13.06 7.20 11.05
N VAL A 94 14.04 7.73 10.30
CA VAL A 94 14.74 8.96 10.69
C VAL A 94 13.75 10.12 10.86
N ARG A 95 12.79 10.25 9.94
CA ARG A 95 11.72 11.25 9.99
C ARG A 95 10.86 11.08 11.23
N PHE A 96 10.43 9.87 11.56
CA PHE A 96 9.65 9.62 12.78
C PHE A 96 10.43 10.05 14.03
N LYS A 97 11.70 9.67 14.16
CA LYS A 97 12.56 10.04 15.31
C LYS A 97 12.74 11.56 15.45
N ASN A 98 12.70 12.30 14.34
CA ASN A 98 12.73 13.76 14.38
C ASN A 98 11.42 14.36 14.91
N PHE A 99 10.28 13.78 14.56
CA PHE A 99 8.97 14.20 15.08
C PHE A 99 8.74 13.78 16.54
N TYR A 100 9.26 12.61 16.91
CA TYR A 100 9.17 12.03 18.25
C TYR A 100 10.59 11.75 18.80
N PRO A 101 11.30 12.76 19.32
CA PRO A 101 12.61 12.55 19.94
C PRO A 101 12.46 11.84 21.28
N ALA A 102 13.05 10.66 21.40
CA ALA A 102 13.08 9.87 22.63
C ALA A 102 14.44 9.18 22.83
N SER A 103 14.69 8.68 24.04
CA SER A 103 15.86 7.83 24.33
C SER A 103 15.50 6.38 24.08
N TYR A 104 15.89 5.87 22.90
CA TYR A 104 15.56 4.52 22.48
C TYR A 104 16.51 3.48 23.07
N TRP A 105 15.97 2.35 23.51
CA TRP A 105 16.74 1.13 23.68
C TRP A 105 17.02 0.53 22.31
N GLU A 106 18.23 0.03 22.08
CA GLU A 106 18.63 -0.50 20.78
C GLU A 106 19.04 -1.96 20.89
N ILE A 107 18.40 -2.83 20.10
CA ILE A 107 18.79 -4.23 19.92
C ILE A 107 19.42 -4.36 18.52
N ARG A 108 20.74 -4.49 18.47
CA ARG A 108 21.50 -4.47 17.21
C ARG A 108 21.85 -5.87 16.70
N ASP A 109 22.30 -6.74 17.59
CA ASP A 109 22.83 -8.07 17.30
C ASP A 109 22.59 -9.04 18.47
N GLY A 110 22.90 -10.34 18.27
CA GLY A 110 22.73 -11.40 19.27
C GLY A 110 21.71 -12.47 18.86
N SER A 111 21.72 -13.64 19.50
CA SER A 111 20.65 -14.62 19.24
C SER A 111 19.33 -14.15 19.85
N PRO A 112 18.16 -14.48 19.27
CA PRO A 112 16.86 -14.22 19.89
C PRO A 112 16.78 -14.74 21.33
N GLU A 113 17.39 -15.90 21.61
CA GLU A 113 17.47 -16.46 22.96
C GLU A 113 18.20 -15.54 23.94
N ASN A 114 19.42 -15.09 23.60
CA ASN A 114 20.20 -14.24 24.49
C ASN A 114 19.55 -12.87 24.70
N ILE A 115 19.05 -12.26 23.62
CA ILE A 115 18.38 -10.96 23.67
C ILE A 115 17.12 -11.03 24.53
N SER A 116 16.30 -12.07 24.37
CA SER A 116 15.11 -12.22 25.19
C SER A 116 15.46 -12.42 26.67
N ILE A 117 16.50 -13.20 27.00
CA ILE A 117 16.98 -13.36 28.39
C ILE A 117 17.40 -12.01 28.98
N GLU A 118 18.24 -11.25 28.26
CA GLU A 118 18.76 -9.97 28.73
C GLU A 118 17.65 -8.96 29.01
N LEU A 119 16.75 -8.77 28.04
CA LEU A 119 15.67 -7.80 28.16
C LEU A 119 14.67 -8.20 29.25
N VAL A 120 14.35 -9.49 29.35
CA VAL A 120 13.43 -9.97 30.36
C VAL A 120 14.01 -9.81 31.76
N ASP A 121 15.29 -10.12 31.98
CA ASP A 121 15.96 -9.94 33.26
C ASP A 121 16.03 -8.46 33.69
N LYS A 122 16.12 -7.56 32.70
CA LYS A 122 16.13 -6.12 32.90
C LYS A 122 14.74 -5.56 33.22
N VAL A 123 13.72 -5.95 32.46
CA VAL A 123 12.38 -5.34 32.50
C VAL A 123 11.48 -5.93 33.57
N TRP A 124 11.50 -7.24 33.82
CA TRP A 124 10.60 -7.88 34.80
C TRP A 124 11.34 -8.24 36.08
N LYS A 125 10.76 -7.84 37.22
CA LYS A 125 11.19 -8.28 38.55
C LYS A 125 10.54 -9.61 38.91
N ARG A 126 9.27 -9.79 38.55
CA ARG A 126 8.49 -11.01 38.75
C ARG A 126 7.49 -11.17 37.61
N SER A 127 7.20 -12.40 37.22
CA SER A 127 6.09 -12.71 36.32
C SER A 127 5.57 -14.11 36.63
N ASP A 128 4.27 -14.23 36.90
CA ASP A 128 3.63 -15.54 37.13
C ASP A 128 3.56 -16.37 35.84
N ALA A 129 3.59 -15.74 34.66
CA ALA A 129 3.54 -16.41 33.37
C ALA A 129 4.53 -15.84 32.34
N VAL A 130 4.70 -16.53 31.21
CA VAL A 130 5.58 -16.15 30.09
C VAL A 130 5.09 -16.85 28.82
N ILE A 131 5.30 -16.21 27.67
CA ILE A 131 5.23 -16.88 26.38
C ILE A 131 6.62 -17.39 26.00
N LEU A 132 6.76 -18.71 25.84
CA LEU A 132 7.94 -19.39 25.33
C LEU A 132 7.76 -19.66 23.84
N ILE A 133 8.66 -19.13 23.02
CA ILE A 133 8.63 -19.30 21.57
C ILE A 133 9.86 -20.10 21.14
N GLU A 134 9.67 -21.15 20.36
CA GLU A 134 10.77 -21.88 19.72
C GLU A 134 11.51 -20.98 18.72
N ASP A 135 12.84 -20.97 18.76
CA ASP A 135 13.70 -20.29 17.76
C ASP A 135 13.67 -21.05 16.42
N SER A 136 12.49 -21.12 15.80
CA SER A 136 12.18 -21.85 14.58
C SER A 136 11.12 -21.12 13.77
N PHE A 137 10.98 -21.47 12.48
CA PHE A 137 9.89 -20.91 11.68
C PHE A 137 8.50 -21.25 12.24
N GLU A 138 8.34 -22.44 12.82
CA GLU A 138 7.07 -22.86 13.42
C GLU A 138 6.76 -22.05 14.69
N GLY A 139 7.78 -21.86 15.54
CA GLY A 139 7.69 -20.99 16.70
C GLY A 139 7.36 -19.55 16.31
N TYR A 140 8.02 -18.99 15.29
CA TYR A 140 7.72 -17.67 14.74
C TYR A 140 6.26 -17.55 14.28
N LYS A 141 5.79 -18.50 13.46
CA LYS A 141 4.43 -18.52 12.91
C LYS A 141 3.36 -18.47 14.01
N LEU A 142 3.52 -19.27 15.06
CA LEU A 142 2.61 -19.29 16.21
C LEU A 142 2.81 -18.04 17.10
N GLY A 143 4.06 -17.60 17.27
CA GLY A 143 4.43 -16.42 18.04
C GLY A 143 3.81 -15.14 17.51
N VAL A 144 3.79 -14.93 16.19
CA VAL A 144 3.11 -13.78 15.56
C VAL A 144 1.63 -13.70 15.97
N ALA A 145 0.94 -14.82 16.09
CA ALA A 145 -0.46 -14.83 16.54
C ALA A 145 -0.61 -14.66 18.06
N ALA A 146 0.31 -15.24 18.86
CA ALA A 146 0.19 -15.32 20.31
C ALA A 146 0.76 -14.11 21.07
N VAL A 147 1.74 -13.39 20.52
CA VAL A 147 2.44 -12.30 21.22
C VAL A 147 1.55 -11.13 21.68
N PRO A 148 0.42 -10.77 21.03
CA PRO A 148 -0.52 -9.80 21.61
C PRO A 148 -0.94 -10.16 23.04
N LEU A 149 -1.10 -11.45 23.35
CA LEU A 149 -1.42 -11.94 24.70
C LEU A 149 -0.37 -11.51 25.73
N ALA A 150 0.91 -11.47 25.35
CA ALA A 150 1.98 -11.04 26.23
C ALA A 150 1.79 -9.58 26.68
N SER A 151 1.32 -8.73 25.77
CA SER A 151 1.01 -7.33 26.05
C SER A 151 -0.21 -7.22 26.95
N TYR A 152 -1.28 -7.96 26.66
CA TYR A 152 -2.52 -7.92 27.44
C TYR A 152 -2.37 -8.45 28.87
N LEU A 153 -1.52 -9.46 29.07
CA LEU A 153 -1.23 -10.03 30.39
C LEU A 153 -0.04 -9.38 31.09
N ASN A 154 0.68 -8.46 30.43
CA ASN A 154 1.92 -7.88 30.93
C ASN A 154 2.96 -8.96 31.31
N ILE A 155 3.20 -9.93 30.43
CA ILE A 155 4.15 -11.03 30.64
C ILE A 155 5.28 -11.00 29.62
N PRO A 156 6.47 -11.54 29.96
CA PRO A 156 7.59 -11.57 29.04
C PRO A 156 7.41 -12.58 27.91
N VAL A 157 8.03 -12.27 26.77
CA VAL A 157 8.26 -13.19 25.65
C VAL A 157 9.71 -13.65 25.71
N ILE A 158 9.92 -14.97 25.73
CA ILE A 158 11.25 -15.58 25.71
C ILE A 158 11.34 -16.49 24.49
N VAL A 159 12.32 -16.23 23.63
CA VAL A 159 12.64 -17.11 22.51
C VAL A 159 13.70 -18.10 23.01
N ALA A 160 13.58 -19.38 22.68
CA ALA A 160 14.56 -20.37 23.11
C ALA A 160 14.67 -21.52 22.11
N ASN A 161 15.88 -22.08 22.03
CA ASN A 161 16.13 -23.37 21.38
C ASN A 161 15.78 -24.53 22.34
N ASN A 162 15.93 -24.31 23.64
CA ASN A 162 15.64 -25.30 24.67
C ASN A 162 15.24 -24.62 25.99
N THR A 163 14.14 -25.06 26.59
CA THR A 163 13.65 -24.55 27.88
C THR A 163 14.65 -24.69 29.02
N ASN A 164 15.58 -25.65 28.94
CA ASN A 164 16.64 -25.78 29.93
C ASN A 164 17.58 -24.57 29.97
N ASN A 165 17.81 -23.91 28.82
CA ASN A 165 18.70 -22.75 28.71
C ASN A 165 18.15 -21.55 29.50
N VAL A 166 16.82 -21.41 29.53
CA VAL A 166 16.12 -20.30 30.18
C VAL A 166 15.59 -20.64 31.57
N LYS A 167 15.78 -21.89 32.05
CA LYS A 167 15.19 -22.39 33.30
C LYS A 167 15.62 -21.60 34.55
N SER A 168 16.84 -21.09 34.57
CA SER A 168 17.33 -20.23 35.66
C SER A 168 16.57 -18.91 35.73
N LEU A 169 16.35 -18.26 34.58
CA LEU A 169 15.57 -17.03 34.45
C LEU A 169 14.11 -17.26 34.85
N LEU A 170 13.49 -18.34 34.36
CA LEU A 170 12.11 -18.70 34.72
C LEU A 170 11.92 -18.88 36.23
N LYS A 171 12.89 -19.52 36.90
CA LYS A 171 12.91 -19.65 38.36
C LYS A 171 13.08 -18.30 39.06
N LYS A 172 13.99 -17.45 38.57
CA LYS A 172 14.25 -16.12 39.13
C LYS A 172 13.01 -15.24 39.10
N LEU A 173 12.25 -15.27 38.00
CA LEU A 173 11.01 -14.52 37.81
C LEU A 173 9.82 -15.07 38.61
N GLY A 174 9.92 -16.29 39.14
CA GLY A 174 8.83 -16.94 39.86
C GLY A 174 7.71 -17.46 38.95
N VAL A 175 8.05 -17.83 37.70
CA VAL A 175 7.09 -18.32 36.70
C VAL A 175 6.40 -19.59 37.20
N LYS A 176 5.08 -19.64 37.06
CA LYS A 176 4.22 -20.79 37.37
C LYS A 176 3.55 -21.35 36.12
N TYR A 177 3.29 -20.49 35.13
CA TYR A 177 2.56 -20.81 33.91
C TYR A 177 3.39 -20.51 32.66
N THR A 178 3.27 -21.34 31.63
CA THR A 178 3.89 -21.08 30.32
C THR A 178 2.89 -21.24 29.21
N PHE A 179 2.82 -20.26 28.32
CA PHE A 179 2.23 -20.40 26.99
C PHE A 179 3.34 -20.80 26.03
N VAL A 180 3.17 -21.87 25.26
CA VAL A 180 4.25 -22.41 24.41
C VAL A 180 3.84 -22.36 22.95
N CYS A 181 4.69 -21.71 22.14
CA CYS A 181 4.61 -21.64 20.69
C CYS A 181 5.76 -22.46 20.08
N GLY A 182 5.43 -23.54 19.36
CA GLY A 182 6.40 -24.45 18.75
C GLY A 182 6.75 -25.64 19.66
N ASN A 183 7.80 -26.38 19.30
CA ASN A 183 8.11 -27.67 19.94
C ASN A 183 9.09 -27.56 21.13
N LEU A 184 8.80 -26.64 22.05
CA LEU A 184 9.55 -26.52 23.32
C LEU A 184 8.87 -27.27 24.46
N LYS A 185 9.64 -27.76 25.44
CA LYS A 185 9.05 -28.24 26.70
C LYS A 185 8.51 -27.06 27.51
N GLY A 186 7.35 -27.19 28.12
CA GLY A 186 6.85 -26.15 29.03
C GLY A 186 7.64 -26.06 30.34
N TYR A 187 7.34 -25.03 31.13
CA TYR A 187 7.83 -24.87 32.49
C TYR A 187 6.66 -24.56 33.44
N GLY A 188 6.53 -25.30 34.53
CA GLY A 188 5.35 -25.22 35.40
C GLY A 188 4.11 -25.81 34.72
N MET A 189 2.94 -25.20 34.94
CA MET A 189 1.72 -25.51 34.20
C MET A 189 1.80 -24.92 32.79
N THR A 190 1.38 -25.69 31.78
CA THR A 190 1.65 -25.33 30.37
C THR A 190 0.37 -25.30 29.55
N TRP A 191 0.17 -24.21 28.82
CA TRP A 191 -0.74 -24.16 27.68
C TRP A 191 0.10 -24.19 26.41
N ARG A 192 -0.05 -25.22 25.58
CA ARG A 192 0.65 -25.31 24.30
C ARG A 192 -0.34 -24.94 23.21
N PHE A 193 0.08 -24.08 22.29
CA PHE A 193 -0.67 -23.80 21.08
C PHE A 193 -0.13 -24.68 19.95
N ASP A 194 -1.01 -25.50 19.39
CA ASP A 194 -0.67 -26.37 18.26
C ASP A 194 -0.99 -25.71 16.91
N SER A 195 -1.80 -24.65 16.90
CA SER A 195 -2.19 -23.93 15.68
C SER A 195 -2.57 -22.47 15.94
N VAL A 196 -2.58 -21.66 14.88
CA VAL A 196 -3.10 -20.28 14.93
C VAL A 196 -4.61 -20.26 15.19
N GLU A 197 -5.37 -21.26 14.75
CA GLU A 197 -6.80 -21.34 15.06
C GLU A 197 -7.06 -21.48 16.56
N GLU A 198 -6.29 -22.33 17.25
CA GLU A 198 -6.37 -22.47 18.71
C GLU A 198 -6.02 -21.17 19.43
N ILE A 199 -4.98 -20.47 18.95
CA ILE A 199 -4.60 -19.16 19.47
C ILE A 199 -5.76 -18.18 19.30
N ASN A 200 -6.36 -18.10 18.11
CA ASN A 200 -7.46 -17.18 17.85
C ASN A 200 -8.68 -17.48 18.73
N ASP A 201 -9.05 -18.75 18.88
CA ASP A 201 -10.18 -19.15 19.73
C ASP A 201 -9.94 -18.80 21.22
N PHE A 202 -8.70 -18.99 21.68
CA PHE A 202 -8.25 -18.54 22.99
C PHE A 202 -8.34 -17.02 23.13
N MET A 203 -7.79 -16.27 22.15
CA MET A 203 -7.77 -14.82 22.16
C MET A 203 -9.17 -14.21 22.11
N ILE A 204 -10.10 -14.79 21.34
CA ILE A 204 -11.51 -14.34 21.32
C ILE A 204 -12.11 -14.44 22.71
N SER A 205 -11.95 -15.60 23.35
CA SER A 205 -12.48 -15.86 24.69
C SER A 205 -11.86 -14.90 25.73
N PHE A 206 -10.54 -14.71 25.64
CA PHE A 206 -9.79 -13.82 26.52
C PHE A 206 -10.19 -12.35 26.36
N LEU A 207 -10.20 -11.83 25.13
CA LEU A 207 -10.47 -10.41 24.87
C LEU A 207 -11.91 -10.03 25.20
N LYS A 208 -12.89 -10.90 24.90
CA LYS A 208 -14.28 -10.67 25.31
C LYS A 208 -14.44 -10.60 26.83
N ASN A 209 -13.76 -11.47 27.57
CA ASN A 209 -13.77 -11.44 29.03
C ASN A 209 -13.07 -10.18 29.57
N ARG A 210 -11.93 -9.80 28.96
CA ARG A 210 -11.07 -8.72 29.46
C ARG A 210 -11.54 -7.32 29.06
N PHE A 211 -11.85 -7.11 27.79
CA PHE A 211 -12.14 -5.80 27.21
C PHE A 211 -13.58 -5.64 26.72
N GLY A 212 -14.37 -6.71 26.73
CA GLY A 212 -15.79 -6.71 26.36
C GLY A 212 -16.07 -6.87 24.87
N ASP A 213 -15.18 -6.42 23.99
CA ASP A 213 -15.37 -6.47 22.54
C ASP A 213 -14.04 -6.62 21.78
N ILE A 214 -14.12 -6.99 20.50
CA ILE A 214 -13.00 -7.15 19.56
C ILE A 214 -13.38 -6.47 18.26
N ASN A 215 -12.82 -5.29 18.02
CA ASN A 215 -13.12 -4.47 16.85
C ASN A 215 -11.95 -4.35 15.87
N TYR A 216 -10.89 -5.16 16.01
CA TYR A 216 -9.72 -5.10 15.14
C TYR A 216 -9.12 -6.48 14.84
N VAL A 217 -8.87 -6.75 13.56
CA VAL A 217 -8.20 -7.96 13.06
C VAL A 217 -7.06 -7.56 12.14
N THR A 218 -5.85 -8.06 12.42
CA THR A 218 -4.71 -7.94 11.50
C THR A 218 -4.51 -9.24 10.74
N MET A 219 -4.69 -9.23 9.42
CA MET A 219 -4.34 -10.31 8.52
C MET A 219 -2.86 -10.22 8.12
N THR A 220 -2.11 -11.30 8.27
CA THR A 220 -0.71 -11.35 7.84
C THR A 220 -0.29 -12.76 7.43
N ASN A 221 0.88 -12.88 6.82
CA ASN A 221 1.43 -14.16 6.39
C ASN A 221 2.88 -14.29 6.88
N PRO A 222 3.15 -15.20 7.84
CA PRO A 222 4.50 -15.42 8.35
C PRO A 222 5.52 -15.93 7.33
N LEU A 223 5.13 -16.34 6.12
CA LEU A 223 6.08 -16.70 5.06
C LEU A 223 6.92 -15.52 4.56
N ASP A 224 6.55 -14.30 4.89
CA ASP A 224 7.24 -13.07 4.48
C ASP A 224 8.68 -12.92 5.00
N ILE A 225 9.09 -13.76 5.98
CA ILE A 225 10.46 -13.88 6.46
C ILE A 225 11.30 -14.90 5.68
N LYS A 226 10.69 -15.72 4.82
CA LYS A 226 11.40 -16.71 4.01
C LYS A 226 11.82 -16.12 2.67
N ARG A 227 13.07 -16.41 2.28
CA ARG A 227 13.64 -16.04 0.98
C ARG A 227 13.72 -17.26 0.09
N VAL A 228 13.47 -17.06 -1.20
CA VAL A 228 13.79 -18.07 -2.21
C VAL A 228 15.30 -18.27 -2.30
N LYS A 229 15.73 -19.50 -2.56
CA LYS A 229 17.14 -19.84 -2.77
C LYS A 229 17.46 -19.76 -4.24
N VAL A 230 18.54 -19.06 -4.57
CA VAL A 230 19.11 -19.06 -5.92
C VAL A 230 19.87 -20.36 -6.13
N LEU A 231 19.47 -21.13 -7.13
CA LEU A 231 20.05 -22.42 -7.49
C LEU A 231 21.13 -22.26 -8.58
N ASN A 232 20.89 -21.36 -9.52
CA ASN A 232 21.77 -21.05 -10.64
C ASN A 232 21.53 -19.61 -11.11
N GLU A 233 22.49 -19.01 -11.80
CA GLU A 233 22.32 -17.68 -12.38
C GLU A 233 23.07 -17.51 -13.71
N THR A 234 22.49 -16.71 -14.60
CA THR A 234 23.16 -16.16 -15.78
C THR A 234 22.96 -14.64 -15.83
N SER A 235 23.85 -13.92 -16.48
CA SER A 235 23.82 -12.45 -16.53
C SER A 235 24.11 -11.93 -17.92
N TYR A 236 23.42 -10.85 -18.28
CA TYR A 236 23.55 -10.13 -19.53
C TYR A 236 23.74 -8.64 -19.23
N GLU A 237 24.61 -8.00 -20.00
CA GLU A 237 24.88 -6.57 -19.89
C GLU A 237 24.88 -5.97 -21.29
N PHE A 238 24.14 -4.88 -21.46
CA PHE A 238 24.03 -4.14 -22.70
C PHE A 238 24.34 -2.68 -22.44
N GLU A 239 25.26 -2.13 -23.21
CA GLU A 239 25.53 -0.70 -23.30
C GLU A 239 25.23 -0.27 -24.73
N ASN A 240 24.25 0.60 -24.90
CA ASN A 240 23.80 1.03 -26.23
C ASN A 240 23.28 2.46 -26.21
N GLU A 241 23.02 2.99 -27.39
CA GLU A 241 22.46 4.33 -27.61
C GLU A 241 21.05 4.20 -28.22
N THR A 242 20.13 5.04 -27.78
CA THR A 242 18.78 5.13 -28.35
C THR A 242 18.41 6.59 -28.63
N ALA A 243 17.56 6.81 -29.63
CA ALA A 243 17.09 8.15 -29.98
C ALA A 243 16.02 8.61 -28.96
N SER A 244 15.95 9.93 -28.74
CA SER A 244 14.84 10.52 -27.98
C SER A 244 13.53 10.36 -28.74
N VAL A 245 12.50 9.84 -28.05
CA VAL A 245 11.14 9.67 -28.61
C VAL A 245 10.21 10.85 -28.32
N CYS A 246 10.71 11.92 -27.68
CA CYS A 246 9.95 13.14 -27.45
C CYS A 246 9.47 13.75 -28.78
N VAL A 247 8.19 14.14 -28.87
CA VAL A 247 7.64 14.83 -30.05
C VAL A 247 7.98 16.31 -30.03
N LEU A 248 9.26 16.59 -30.19
CA LEU A 248 9.85 17.93 -30.32
C LEU A 248 10.53 18.05 -31.71
N PRO A 249 10.65 19.26 -32.30
CA PRO A 249 11.06 19.42 -33.69
C PRO A 249 12.34 18.66 -34.10
N ALA A 250 13.43 18.83 -33.34
CA ALA A 250 14.68 18.13 -33.64
C ALA A 250 14.63 16.63 -33.31
N GLN A 251 14.02 16.26 -32.18
CA GLN A 251 13.88 14.87 -31.74
C GLN A 251 13.07 14.04 -32.74
N SER A 252 11.92 14.55 -33.19
CA SER A 252 11.06 13.85 -34.15
C SER A 252 11.76 13.58 -35.48
N ILE A 253 12.55 14.54 -35.98
CA ILE A 253 13.35 14.34 -37.20
C ILE A 253 14.44 13.30 -36.96
N ASN A 254 15.14 13.36 -35.83
CA ASN A 254 16.20 12.42 -35.50
C ASN A 254 15.67 10.98 -35.34
N ALA A 255 14.57 10.80 -34.61
CA ALA A 255 13.94 9.49 -34.40
C ALA A 255 13.42 8.88 -35.71
N ALA A 256 12.85 9.69 -36.61
CA ALA A 256 12.44 9.22 -37.93
C ALA A 256 13.60 8.73 -38.80
N LEU A 257 14.82 9.28 -38.61
CA LEU A 257 16.02 8.89 -39.37
C LEU A 257 16.77 7.71 -38.75
N LYS A 258 16.82 7.62 -37.42
CA LYS A 258 17.64 6.64 -36.68
C LYS A 258 16.87 5.47 -36.09
N GLY A 259 15.53 5.55 -36.05
CA GLY A 259 14.68 4.61 -35.31
C GLY A 259 14.28 5.16 -33.93
N PHE A 260 13.22 4.60 -33.36
CA PHE A 260 12.58 5.11 -32.14
C PHE A 260 13.04 4.42 -30.86
N PHE A 261 13.74 3.28 -30.95
CA PHE A 261 14.10 2.50 -29.78
C PHE A 261 15.30 1.60 -30.05
N SER A 262 16.02 1.23 -29.00
CA SER A 262 17.08 0.23 -29.04
C SER A 262 16.51 -1.14 -28.68
N ILE A 263 16.95 -2.18 -29.39
CA ILE A 263 16.53 -3.56 -29.17
C ILE A 263 17.73 -4.38 -28.68
N ASN A 264 17.55 -5.12 -27.58
CA ASN A 264 18.53 -6.10 -27.12
C ASN A 264 17.84 -7.46 -26.90
N HIS A 265 18.60 -8.54 -26.92
CA HIS A 265 18.06 -9.88 -26.72
C HIS A 265 18.86 -10.60 -25.65
N PHE A 266 18.17 -11.36 -24.81
CA PHE A 266 18.76 -12.25 -23.82
C PHE A 266 18.01 -13.59 -23.81
N GLU A 267 18.63 -14.62 -23.24
CA GLU A 267 18.02 -15.95 -23.16
C GLU A 267 17.59 -16.22 -21.72
N VAL A 268 16.40 -16.76 -21.53
CA VAL A 268 16.00 -17.39 -20.26
C VAL A 268 16.25 -18.91 -20.42
N PRO A 269 17.17 -19.49 -19.64
CA PRO A 269 17.44 -20.93 -19.68
C PRO A 269 16.20 -21.76 -19.30
N ASP A 270 16.29 -23.07 -19.50
CA ASP A 270 15.26 -24.05 -19.10
C ASP A 270 15.19 -24.22 -17.57
N TYR A 271 14.76 -23.15 -16.90
CA TYR A 271 14.53 -23.07 -15.47
C TYR A 271 13.04 -23.24 -15.19
N LYS A 272 12.74 -24.02 -14.15
CA LYS A 272 11.34 -24.17 -13.69
C LYS A 272 10.78 -22.82 -13.23
N TYR A 273 11.53 -22.09 -12.41
CA TYR A 273 11.23 -20.71 -12.04
C TYR A 273 12.45 -19.84 -12.32
N ALA A 274 12.27 -18.84 -13.17
CA ALA A 274 13.28 -17.85 -13.50
C ALA A 274 12.90 -16.49 -12.89
N ARG A 275 13.69 -15.98 -11.95
CA ARG A 275 13.59 -14.59 -11.51
C ARG A 275 14.44 -13.71 -12.42
N LEU A 276 13.80 -12.73 -13.04
CA LEU A 276 14.50 -11.65 -13.74
C LEU A 276 14.77 -10.53 -12.74
N LYS A 277 16.04 -10.16 -12.58
CA LYS A 277 16.47 -8.92 -11.92
C LYS A 277 17.01 -7.98 -12.98
N ILE A 278 16.41 -6.80 -13.08
CA ILE A 278 16.65 -5.87 -14.17
C ILE A 278 17.09 -4.53 -13.59
N ASP A 279 18.28 -4.07 -13.98
CA ASP A 279 18.75 -2.73 -13.68
C ASP A 279 18.87 -1.94 -14.99
N LEU A 280 18.14 -0.83 -15.09
CA LEU A 280 18.26 0.12 -16.18
C LEU A 280 18.82 1.44 -15.64
N ILE A 281 19.92 1.90 -16.23
CA ILE A 281 20.64 3.11 -15.84
C ILE A 281 20.71 4.06 -17.02
N ASN A 282 20.31 5.31 -16.80
CA ASN A 282 20.45 6.42 -17.74
C ASN A 282 21.84 7.04 -17.61
N GLU A 283 22.72 6.78 -18.58
CA GLU A 283 24.09 7.33 -18.57
C GLU A 283 24.13 8.84 -18.91
N ASN A 284 22.99 9.44 -19.25
CA ASN A 284 22.80 10.86 -19.49
C ASN A 284 21.95 11.52 -18.39
N SER A 285 22.33 11.30 -17.13
CA SER A 285 21.57 11.78 -15.95
C SER A 285 21.70 13.29 -15.68
N GLU A 286 22.64 14.01 -16.31
CA GLU A 286 23.04 15.40 -15.97
C GLU A 286 21.88 16.42 -15.93
N HIS A 287 20.81 16.21 -16.70
CA HIS A 287 19.68 17.16 -16.80
C HIS A 287 18.33 16.55 -16.38
N VAL A 288 18.35 15.39 -15.74
CA VAL A 288 17.12 14.71 -15.30
C VAL A 288 16.37 15.56 -14.30
N SER A 289 17.06 16.19 -13.35
CA SER A 289 16.45 17.08 -12.36
C SER A 289 15.75 18.26 -13.02
N GLU A 290 16.36 18.92 -14.00
CA GLU A 290 15.84 20.16 -14.60
C GLU A 290 14.80 19.94 -15.69
N LEU A 291 14.93 18.84 -16.45
CA LEU A 291 14.10 18.57 -17.63
C LEU A 291 13.08 17.46 -17.39
N GLY A 292 13.31 16.57 -16.42
CA GLY A 292 12.46 15.40 -16.19
C GLY A 292 12.71 14.26 -17.17
N ASP A 293 13.86 14.26 -17.86
CA ASP A 293 14.28 13.21 -18.79
C ASP A 293 14.24 11.82 -18.12
N ASP A 294 13.93 10.77 -18.88
CA ASP A 294 13.91 9.39 -18.37
C ASP A 294 14.07 8.33 -19.46
N LEU A 295 14.16 7.08 -19.03
CA LEU A 295 14.12 5.90 -19.88
C LEU A 295 12.86 5.08 -19.60
N LEU A 296 12.35 4.43 -20.65
CA LEU A 296 11.29 3.42 -20.61
C LEU A 296 11.86 2.07 -21.05
N LEU A 297 11.41 1.00 -20.40
CA LEU A 297 11.79 -0.37 -20.73
C LEU A 297 10.55 -1.24 -20.90
N LEU A 298 10.53 -1.96 -22.03
CA LEU A 298 9.63 -3.07 -22.26
C LEU A 298 10.43 -4.37 -22.42
N ILE A 299 9.93 -5.45 -21.83
CA ILE A 299 10.44 -6.81 -22.06
C ILE A 299 9.32 -7.69 -22.60
N PHE A 300 9.60 -8.30 -23.75
CA PHE A 300 8.72 -9.22 -24.45
C PHE A 300 9.22 -10.66 -24.29
N ALA A 301 8.31 -11.56 -23.95
CA ALA A 301 8.54 -12.99 -23.92
C ALA A 301 8.61 -13.58 -25.34
N PRO A 302 9.01 -14.86 -25.50
CA PRO A 302 9.15 -15.50 -26.82
C PRO A 302 7.86 -15.56 -27.66
N ASP A 303 6.70 -15.44 -27.02
CA ASP A 303 5.37 -15.33 -27.65
C ASP A 303 4.94 -13.89 -27.96
N ASN A 304 5.84 -12.92 -27.78
CA ASN A 304 5.63 -11.48 -27.91
C ASN A 304 4.65 -10.87 -26.90
N GLU A 305 4.31 -11.56 -25.81
CA GLU A 305 3.58 -10.94 -24.70
C GLU A 305 4.50 -10.01 -23.91
N THR A 306 3.95 -8.87 -23.45
CA THR A 306 4.71 -7.90 -22.63
C THR A 306 4.70 -8.35 -21.18
N TYR A 307 5.87 -8.65 -20.61
CA TYR A 307 6.01 -9.11 -19.22
C TYR A 307 6.49 -8.00 -18.28
N VAL A 308 7.19 -7.00 -18.80
CA VAL A 308 7.70 -5.87 -18.03
C VAL A 308 7.42 -4.58 -18.78
N TYR A 309 6.86 -3.60 -18.06
CA TYR A 309 6.78 -2.22 -18.48
C TYR A 309 7.20 -1.34 -17.28
N THR A 310 8.33 -0.64 -17.41
CA THR A 310 8.85 0.20 -16.34
C THR A 310 9.62 1.42 -16.87
N SER A 311 10.04 2.29 -15.97
CA SER A 311 10.76 3.52 -16.28
C SER A 311 11.77 3.85 -15.19
N THR A 312 12.83 4.58 -15.51
CA THR A 312 13.69 5.19 -14.47
C THR A 312 12.92 6.13 -13.55
N ALA A 313 11.79 6.70 -13.99
CA ALA A 313 10.86 7.43 -13.12
C ALA A 313 10.21 6.57 -12.01
N ALA A 314 10.18 5.24 -12.19
CA ALA A 314 9.74 4.26 -11.20
C ALA A 314 10.84 3.79 -10.25
N GLY A 315 12.08 4.27 -10.42
CA GLY A 315 13.21 3.83 -9.63
C GLY A 315 13.59 4.79 -8.50
N ILE A 316 14.52 4.32 -7.67
CA ILE A 316 15.16 5.12 -6.62
C ILE A 316 16.49 5.68 -7.17
N PRO A 317 16.58 6.99 -7.44
CA PRO A 317 17.78 7.60 -7.99
C PRO A 317 18.88 7.76 -6.93
N GLU A 318 20.11 7.97 -7.39
CA GLU A 318 21.18 8.54 -6.54
C GLU A 318 21.10 10.06 -6.61
N VAL A 319 21.10 10.70 -5.43
CA VAL A 319 20.90 12.15 -5.29
C VAL A 319 22.06 12.76 -4.52
N GLU A 320 22.67 13.81 -5.06
CA GLU A 320 23.68 14.63 -4.39
C GLU A 320 23.26 16.09 -4.42
N ASN A 321 23.32 16.78 -3.27
CA ASN A 321 22.92 18.19 -3.12
C ASN A 321 21.49 18.54 -3.61
N GLY A 322 20.62 17.54 -3.69
CA GLY A 322 19.23 17.69 -4.16
C GLY A 322 19.03 17.38 -5.65
N ASP A 323 20.11 17.15 -6.40
CA ASP A 323 20.07 16.82 -7.82
C ASP A 323 20.30 15.32 -8.05
N ILE A 324 19.59 14.76 -9.03
CA ILE A 324 19.77 13.37 -9.48
C ILE A 324 21.10 13.27 -10.23
N VAL A 325 22.04 12.50 -9.68
CA VAL A 325 23.34 12.21 -10.31
C VAL A 325 23.34 10.89 -11.07
N VAL A 326 22.52 9.93 -10.64
CA VAL A 326 22.28 8.66 -11.34
C VAL A 326 20.78 8.35 -11.36
N ASP A 327 20.18 8.45 -12.53
CA ASP A 327 18.81 8.06 -12.82
C ASP A 327 18.77 6.57 -13.21
N LYS A 328 18.06 5.77 -12.42
CA LYS A 328 18.06 4.31 -12.53
C LYS A 328 16.77 3.70 -12.01
N VAL A 329 16.44 2.50 -12.50
CA VAL A 329 15.38 1.64 -11.95
C VAL A 329 15.88 0.22 -11.77
N HIS A 330 15.49 -0.37 -10.64
CA HIS A 330 15.59 -1.79 -10.37
C HIS A 330 14.18 -2.39 -10.43
N TYR A 331 14.01 -3.50 -11.13
CA TYR A 331 12.74 -4.19 -11.31
C TYR A 331 12.96 -5.70 -11.21
N GLU A 332 12.03 -6.40 -10.56
CA GLU A 332 12.04 -7.86 -10.44
C GLU A 332 10.72 -8.48 -10.89
N THR A 333 10.78 -9.65 -11.52
CA THR A 333 9.60 -10.50 -11.79
C THR A 333 10.00 -11.97 -11.87
N ILE A 334 9.06 -12.87 -11.60
CA ILE A 334 9.28 -14.32 -11.62
C ILE A 334 8.44 -14.94 -12.74
N ILE A 335 9.07 -15.82 -13.50
CA ILE A 335 8.51 -16.51 -14.66
C ILE A 335 8.54 -18.01 -14.40
N TYR A 336 7.41 -18.67 -14.60
CA TYR A 336 7.28 -20.13 -14.51
C TYR A 336 7.32 -20.76 -15.91
N ASN A 337 8.24 -21.70 -16.09
CA ASN A 337 8.36 -22.61 -17.23
C ASN A 337 8.23 -21.95 -18.61
N LYS A 338 8.96 -20.85 -18.84
CA LYS A 338 8.92 -20.10 -20.10
C LYS A 338 10.33 -19.76 -20.61
N PRO A 339 11.14 -20.77 -20.97
CA PRO A 339 12.48 -20.55 -21.51
C PRO A 339 12.43 -19.96 -22.92
N GLY A 340 13.58 -19.49 -23.40
CA GLY A 340 13.76 -19.03 -24.77
C GLY A 340 14.31 -17.62 -24.86
N LYS A 341 14.22 -17.07 -26.07
CA LYS A 341 14.77 -15.76 -26.41
C LYS A 341 13.79 -14.62 -26.07
N TYR A 342 14.18 -13.77 -25.14
CA TYR A 342 13.44 -12.57 -24.75
C TYR A 342 13.97 -11.34 -25.48
N THR A 343 13.08 -10.38 -25.72
CA THR A 343 13.42 -9.14 -26.42
C THR A 343 13.17 -7.95 -25.50
N THR A 344 14.14 -7.04 -25.45
CA THR A 344 14.02 -5.77 -24.71
C THR A 344 13.90 -4.60 -25.68
N GLN A 345 13.07 -3.63 -25.35
CA GLN A 345 13.00 -2.35 -26.02
C GLN A 345 13.27 -1.23 -25.02
N VAL A 346 14.30 -0.43 -25.28
CA VAL A 346 14.64 0.75 -24.47
C VAL A 346 14.37 2.01 -25.27
N LEU A 347 13.50 2.85 -24.73
CA LEU A 347 13.12 4.15 -25.27
C LEU A 347 13.63 5.22 -24.32
N GLY A 348 14.15 6.33 -24.84
CA GLY A 348 14.51 7.46 -24.01
C GLY A 348 13.67 8.68 -24.31
N ARG A 349 13.30 9.41 -23.26
CA ARG A 349 12.63 10.70 -23.35
C ARG A 349 13.61 11.77 -22.90
N TRP A 350 14.28 12.38 -23.87
CA TRP A 350 15.22 13.48 -23.63
C TRP A 350 14.81 14.76 -24.33
N ILE A 351 14.72 15.85 -23.58
CA ILE A 351 14.31 17.16 -24.08
C ILE A 351 15.47 17.93 -24.70
N SER A 352 16.67 17.89 -24.12
CA SER A 352 17.85 18.60 -24.65
C SER A 352 18.63 17.77 -25.67
N THR A 353 18.62 16.44 -25.50
CA THR A 353 19.50 15.53 -26.21
C THR A 353 18.74 14.73 -27.28
N LEU A 354 19.36 14.52 -28.45
CA LEU A 354 18.74 13.77 -29.55
C LEU A 354 18.90 12.26 -29.41
N ASN A 355 20.00 11.81 -28.82
CA ASN A 355 20.32 10.40 -28.58
C ASN A 355 20.99 10.29 -27.22
N GLY A 356 20.61 9.29 -26.42
CA GLY A 356 21.17 9.04 -25.10
C GLY A 356 21.65 7.61 -24.97
N LYS A 357 22.65 7.42 -24.12
CA LYS A 357 23.23 6.14 -23.77
C LYS A 357 22.55 5.59 -22.53
N TYR A 358 22.43 4.28 -22.50
CA TYR A 358 21.91 3.56 -21.35
C TYR A 358 22.72 2.30 -21.11
N LYS A 359 22.65 1.83 -19.87
CA LYS A 359 23.16 0.55 -19.43
C LYS A 359 22.03 -0.31 -18.90
N LEU A 360 21.86 -1.49 -19.48
CA LEU A 360 20.83 -2.46 -19.09
C LEU A 360 21.52 -3.74 -18.62
N LYS A 361 21.30 -4.10 -17.35
CA LYS A 361 21.77 -5.35 -16.77
C LYS A 361 20.57 -6.24 -16.49
N ILE A 362 20.65 -7.50 -16.91
CA ILE A 362 19.63 -8.50 -16.68
C ILE A 362 20.31 -9.71 -16.08
N LYS A 363 19.94 -10.04 -14.84
CA LYS A 363 20.29 -11.31 -14.21
C LYS A 363 19.07 -12.23 -14.25
N VAL A 364 19.27 -13.46 -14.71
CA VAL A 364 18.27 -14.52 -14.69
C VAL A 364 18.70 -15.54 -13.65
N GLU A 365 17.96 -15.63 -12.55
CA GLU A 365 18.21 -16.56 -11.45
C GLU A 365 17.23 -17.73 -11.52
N GLU A 366 17.74 -18.96 -11.49
CA GLU A 366 16.92 -20.13 -11.17
C GLU A 366 16.64 -20.10 -9.67
N ILE A 367 15.37 -20.18 -9.29
CA ILE A 367 14.95 -20.16 -7.87
C ILE A 367 14.15 -21.42 -7.52
N ASP A 368 14.17 -21.80 -6.24
CA ASP A 368 13.51 -23.02 -5.76
C ASP A 368 12.00 -22.90 -5.57
N SER A 369 11.46 -21.67 -5.51
CA SER A 369 10.04 -21.41 -5.31
C SER A 369 9.60 -20.10 -5.98
N PRO A 370 8.35 -19.98 -6.46
CA PRO A 370 7.82 -18.72 -6.98
C PRO A 370 7.29 -17.79 -5.89
N LEU A 371 7.20 -18.26 -4.64
CA LEU A 371 6.67 -17.49 -3.49
C LEU A 371 7.76 -16.64 -2.84
N GLU A 372 8.13 -15.53 -3.49
CA GLU A 372 9.01 -14.50 -2.90
C GLU A 372 8.18 -13.35 -2.32
N PRO A 373 8.37 -12.99 -1.03
CA PRO A 373 7.75 -11.81 -0.45
C PRO A 373 8.41 -10.54 -0.97
N LEU A 374 7.59 -9.68 -1.58
CA LEU A 374 8.01 -8.40 -2.14
C LEU A 374 8.15 -7.34 -1.03
N MET A 375 7.31 -7.41 0.02
CA MET A 375 7.45 -6.58 1.22
C MET A 375 7.89 -7.44 2.41
N LYS A 376 9.09 -7.17 2.89
CA LYS A 376 9.86 -8.11 3.73
C LYS A 376 9.53 -7.97 5.22
N ASN A 377 9.36 -9.10 5.91
CA ASN A 377 9.24 -9.20 7.38
C ASN A 377 8.09 -8.37 8.00
N LEU A 378 7.08 -7.94 7.24
CA LEU A 378 5.96 -7.14 7.76
C LEU A 378 5.25 -7.82 8.94
N SER A 379 5.09 -9.14 8.91
CA SER A 379 4.38 -9.93 9.92
C SER A 379 4.93 -9.77 11.34
N CYS A 380 6.20 -9.37 11.50
CA CYS A 380 6.80 -9.17 12.82
C CYS A 380 6.22 -7.95 13.57
N MET A 381 5.60 -7.01 12.85
CA MET A 381 4.95 -5.82 13.42
C MET A 381 3.44 -6.01 13.68
N ALA A 382 2.84 -7.09 13.17
CA ALA A 382 1.43 -7.38 13.36
C ALA A 382 1.04 -7.49 14.85
N PRO A 383 1.84 -8.14 15.74
CA PRO A 383 1.52 -8.21 17.16
C PRO A 383 1.37 -6.85 17.83
N TYR A 384 2.26 -5.90 17.51
CA TYR A 384 2.30 -4.59 18.14
C TYR A 384 1.10 -3.72 17.73
N LEU A 385 0.81 -3.64 16.43
CA LEU A 385 -0.36 -2.92 15.93
C LEU A 385 -1.67 -3.51 16.47
N THR A 386 -1.79 -4.84 16.44
CA THR A 386 -2.97 -5.53 16.96
C THR A 386 -3.17 -5.30 18.45
N ALA A 387 -2.10 -5.40 19.25
CA ALA A 387 -2.18 -5.18 20.69
C ALA A 387 -2.59 -3.75 21.03
N TYR A 388 -2.20 -2.77 20.21
CA TYR A 388 -2.60 -1.38 20.40
C TYR A 388 -4.11 -1.21 20.27
N HIS A 389 -4.71 -1.90 19.31
CA HIS A 389 -6.15 -1.88 19.05
C HIS A 389 -6.97 -2.92 19.82
N LYS A 390 -6.37 -3.64 20.78
CA LYS A 390 -7.03 -4.74 21.53
C LYS A 390 -7.59 -5.85 20.61
N GLY A 391 -6.94 -6.08 19.48
CA GLY A 391 -7.40 -6.98 18.43
C GLY A 391 -6.81 -8.39 18.45
N ILE A 392 -7.01 -9.10 17.34
CA ILE A 392 -6.47 -10.44 17.05
C ILE A 392 -5.61 -10.43 15.78
N VAL A 393 -4.55 -11.24 15.76
CA VAL A 393 -3.74 -11.46 14.55
C VAL A 393 -4.21 -12.74 13.85
N PHE A 394 -4.76 -12.60 12.64
CA PHE A 394 -5.11 -13.71 11.76
C PHE A 394 -3.92 -14.04 10.83
N ALA A 395 -2.97 -14.81 11.34
CA ALA A 395 -1.76 -15.20 10.62
C ALA A 395 -1.89 -16.59 9.96
N ASN A 396 -1.67 -16.71 8.65
CA ASN A 396 -1.69 -18.02 7.99
C ASN A 396 -0.79 -18.06 6.76
N THR A 397 0.07 -19.09 6.70
CA THR A 397 0.99 -19.28 5.57
C THR A 397 0.29 -19.67 4.28
N SER A 398 -0.89 -20.29 4.37
CA SER A 398 -1.67 -20.71 3.21
C SER A 398 -2.31 -19.55 2.44
N PHE A 399 -2.27 -18.32 2.96
CA PHE A 399 -2.80 -17.15 2.24
C PHE A 399 -2.00 -16.85 0.97
N ALA A 400 -0.70 -17.16 0.94
CA ALA A 400 0.16 -16.80 -0.16
C ALA A 400 -0.29 -17.43 -1.48
N PHE A 401 -0.16 -16.68 -2.57
CA PHE A 401 -0.52 -17.13 -3.91
C PHE A 401 0.52 -16.69 -4.93
N ALA A 402 0.99 -17.63 -5.74
CA ALA A 402 1.73 -17.40 -6.98
C ALA A 402 1.48 -18.55 -7.95
N GLY A 403 1.52 -18.24 -9.25
CA GLY A 403 1.53 -19.22 -10.32
C GLY A 403 2.64 -20.26 -10.10
N ASN A 404 2.28 -21.53 -10.17
CA ASN A 404 3.19 -22.63 -9.89
C ASN A 404 2.82 -23.89 -10.69
N GLU A 405 3.61 -24.94 -10.54
CA GLU A 405 3.49 -26.19 -11.26
C GLU A 405 2.20 -26.95 -10.99
N SER A 406 1.61 -26.78 -9.80
CA SER A 406 0.34 -27.42 -9.45
C SER A 406 -0.84 -26.76 -10.19
N ILE A 407 -0.71 -25.47 -10.49
CA ILE A 407 -1.67 -24.72 -11.31
C ILE A 407 -1.44 -25.00 -12.80
N GLY A 408 -0.17 -25.17 -13.21
CA GLY A 408 0.20 -25.57 -14.58
C GLY A 408 0.08 -24.46 -15.63
N ILE A 409 0.04 -23.19 -15.21
CA ILE A 409 -0.08 -22.02 -16.09
C ILE A 409 1.27 -21.33 -16.21
N GLU A 410 1.90 -21.44 -17.39
CA GLU A 410 3.19 -20.83 -17.73
C GLU A 410 3.13 -19.29 -17.79
N GLY A 411 4.30 -18.66 -17.68
CA GLY A 411 4.47 -17.21 -17.81
C GLY A 411 4.74 -16.52 -16.47
N VAL A 412 4.46 -15.22 -16.37
CA VAL A 412 4.63 -14.46 -15.13
C VAL A 412 3.76 -15.08 -14.03
N VAL A 413 4.31 -15.27 -12.83
CA VAL A 413 3.63 -15.96 -11.72
C VAL A 413 2.61 -15.10 -10.98
N TYR A 414 2.47 -13.84 -11.37
CA TYR A 414 1.53 -12.88 -10.76
C TYR A 414 0.30 -12.69 -11.66
N PRO A 415 -0.93 -12.78 -11.10
CA PRO A 415 -2.15 -12.56 -11.89
C PRO A 415 -2.23 -11.16 -12.51
N SER A 416 -1.52 -10.18 -11.93
CA SER A 416 -1.43 -8.80 -12.40
C SER A 416 -0.95 -8.64 -13.83
N THR A 417 -0.18 -9.62 -14.34
CA THR A 417 0.37 -9.66 -15.70
C THR A 417 -0.04 -10.92 -16.45
N ASN A 418 -0.61 -11.92 -15.76
CA ASN A 418 -1.00 -13.20 -16.35
C ASN A 418 -2.48 -13.49 -16.07
N GLU A 419 -3.34 -13.13 -17.02
CA GLU A 419 -4.80 -13.25 -16.87
C GLU A 419 -5.29 -14.66 -16.60
N LYS A 420 -4.57 -15.68 -17.07
CA LYS A 420 -4.94 -17.08 -16.82
C LYS A 420 -4.85 -17.45 -15.34
N LEU A 421 -4.06 -16.72 -14.55
CA LEU A 421 -3.96 -16.92 -13.10
C LEU A 421 -5.08 -16.23 -12.30
N VAL A 422 -5.91 -15.38 -12.91
CA VAL A 422 -6.97 -14.63 -12.21
C VAL A 422 -7.99 -15.58 -11.57
N GLU A 423 -8.53 -16.53 -12.32
CA GLU A 423 -9.54 -17.46 -11.81
C GLU A 423 -8.98 -18.33 -10.66
N PRO A 424 -7.82 -19.00 -10.79
CA PRO A 424 -7.20 -19.72 -9.67
C PRO A 424 -6.91 -18.83 -8.46
N CYS A 425 -6.50 -17.57 -8.67
CA CYS A 425 -6.26 -16.62 -7.60
C CYS A 425 -7.56 -16.26 -6.87
N ASN A 426 -8.63 -15.95 -7.61
CA ASN A 426 -9.93 -15.60 -7.04
C ASN A 426 -10.55 -16.77 -6.28
N GLU A 427 -10.46 -18.00 -6.79
CA GLU A 427 -10.88 -19.20 -6.04
C GLU A 427 -10.12 -19.37 -4.73
N HIS A 428 -8.82 -19.06 -4.74
CA HIS A 428 -7.97 -19.09 -3.55
C HIS A 428 -8.37 -17.99 -2.56
N VAL A 429 -8.58 -16.76 -3.04
CA VAL A 429 -9.02 -15.61 -2.22
C VAL A 429 -10.38 -15.88 -1.58
N LEU A 430 -11.33 -16.50 -2.29
CA LEU A 430 -12.63 -16.87 -1.74
C LEU A 430 -12.52 -17.91 -0.61
N LYS A 431 -11.52 -18.80 -0.65
CA LYS A 431 -11.23 -19.71 0.49
C LYS A 431 -10.66 -18.97 1.69
N ILE A 432 -9.89 -17.91 1.47
CA ILE A 432 -9.39 -17.03 2.54
C ILE A 432 -10.56 -16.26 3.15
N HIS A 433 -11.43 -15.69 2.31
CA HIS A 433 -12.67 -15.01 2.70
C HIS A 433 -13.56 -15.89 3.58
N GLN A 434 -13.79 -17.15 3.20
CA GLN A 434 -14.54 -18.10 4.02
C GLN A 434 -13.90 -18.35 5.39
N GLN A 435 -12.56 -18.38 5.46
CA GLN A 435 -11.86 -18.52 6.75
C GLN A 435 -11.97 -17.25 7.60
N LEU A 436 -11.93 -16.07 6.97
CA LEU A 436 -12.16 -14.79 7.64
C LEU A 436 -13.58 -14.73 8.19
N ASN A 437 -14.61 -15.07 7.40
CA ASN A 437 -16.00 -15.11 7.87
C ASN A 437 -16.18 -16.09 9.04
N LYS A 438 -15.47 -17.22 9.07
CA LYS A 438 -15.47 -18.13 10.24
C LYS A 438 -14.91 -17.45 11.48
N LEU A 439 -13.78 -16.73 11.36
CA LEU A 439 -13.21 -15.96 12.46
C LEU A 439 -14.18 -14.87 12.94
N LEU A 440 -14.74 -14.11 12.01
CA LEU A 440 -15.71 -13.05 12.29
C LEU A 440 -16.99 -13.60 12.94
N ALA A 441 -17.49 -14.76 12.52
CA ALA A 441 -18.63 -15.43 13.15
C ALA A 441 -18.33 -15.83 14.60
N LYS A 442 -17.12 -16.36 14.87
CA LYS A 442 -16.66 -16.65 16.24
C LYS A 442 -16.56 -15.38 17.09
N ILE A 443 -16.06 -14.28 16.53
CA ILE A 443 -16.00 -12.96 17.19
C ILE A 443 -17.41 -12.44 17.49
N ALA A 444 -18.36 -12.53 16.55
CA ALA A 444 -19.74 -12.09 16.77
C ALA A 444 -20.56 -13.05 17.64
N ASN A 445 -20.05 -14.27 17.92
CA ASN A 445 -20.80 -15.37 18.53
C ASN A 445 -22.07 -15.72 17.72
N ILE A 446 -21.94 -15.74 16.39
CA ILE A 446 -22.98 -16.10 15.42
C ILE A 446 -22.55 -17.39 14.72
N SER A 447 -23.51 -18.23 14.34
CA SER A 447 -23.20 -19.42 13.53
C SER A 447 -22.67 -19.00 12.17
N VAL A 448 -21.59 -19.61 11.70
CA VAL A 448 -21.08 -19.33 10.34
C VAL A 448 -22.07 -19.74 9.24
N ASP A 449 -22.98 -20.67 9.54
CA ASP A 449 -24.03 -21.09 8.62
C ASP A 449 -25.18 -20.07 8.52
N ASP A 450 -25.26 -19.12 9.45
CA ASP A 450 -26.24 -18.03 9.48
C ASP A 450 -25.63 -16.75 8.91
N LEU A 451 -25.39 -16.76 7.61
CA LEU A 451 -24.74 -15.66 6.90
C LEU A 451 -25.55 -14.36 6.95
N GLU A 452 -26.89 -14.44 6.99
CA GLU A 452 -27.77 -13.27 7.09
C GLU A 452 -27.59 -12.56 8.44
N ALA A 453 -27.63 -13.31 9.55
CA ALA A 453 -27.36 -12.75 10.88
C ALA A 453 -25.94 -12.16 10.99
N LEU A 454 -24.95 -12.83 10.38
CA LEU A 454 -23.57 -12.34 10.35
C LEU A 454 -23.45 -11.02 9.60
N TRP A 455 -24.09 -10.94 8.43
CA TRP A 455 -24.14 -9.73 7.61
C TRP A 455 -24.84 -8.58 8.34
N GLU A 456 -26.01 -8.82 8.93
CA GLU A 456 -26.73 -7.81 9.71
C GLU A 456 -25.89 -7.28 10.87
N HIS A 457 -25.18 -8.17 11.57
CA HIS A 457 -24.33 -7.78 12.69
C HIS A 457 -23.21 -6.83 12.28
N TYR A 458 -22.42 -7.18 11.26
CA TYR A 458 -21.28 -6.37 10.83
C TYR A 458 -21.67 -5.12 10.04
N ARG A 459 -22.88 -5.09 9.46
CA ARG A 459 -23.43 -3.86 8.89
C ARG A 459 -23.57 -2.77 9.95
N GLU A 460 -24.06 -3.13 11.13
CA GLU A 460 -24.29 -2.22 12.27
C GLU A 460 -23.06 -2.07 13.19
N ASN A 461 -22.21 -3.12 13.29
CA ASN A 461 -21.03 -3.18 14.15
C ASN A 461 -19.79 -3.53 13.31
N PRO A 462 -19.34 -2.61 12.44
CA PRO A 462 -18.23 -2.86 11.53
C PRO A 462 -16.93 -3.11 12.31
N ILE A 463 -16.13 -4.06 11.82
CA ILE A 463 -14.79 -4.33 12.33
C ILE A 463 -13.71 -3.69 11.43
N TYR A 464 -12.57 -3.36 12.01
CA TYR A 464 -11.38 -2.96 11.26
C TYR A 464 -10.54 -4.17 10.87
N ILE A 465 -10.22 -4.28 9.59
CA ILE A 465 -9.42 -5.37 9.02
C ILE A 465 -8.17 -4.76 8.38
N ALA A 466 -7.05 -4.89 9.09
CA ALA A 466 -5.75 -4.44 8.62
C ALA A 466 -5.01 -5.58 7.93
N ILE A 467 -4.58 -5.38 6.69
CA ILE A 467 -3.78 -6.35 5.95
C ILE A 467 -2.31 -5.91 6.01
N MET A 468 -1.50 -6.65 6.74
CA MET A 468 -0.06 -6.39 6.91
C MET A 468 0.75 -7.41 6.13
N ALA A 469 0.64 -7.33 4.80
CA ALA A 469 1.31 -8.20 3.84
C ALA A 469 1.24 -7.60 2.42
N ASP A 470 2.20 -7.95 1.56
CA ASP A 470 2.10 -7.66 0.13
C ASP A 470 1.02 -8.54 -0.57
N PRO A 471 0.60 -8.21 -1.80
CA PRO A 471 -0.39 -8.99 -2.55
C PRO A 471 0.04 -10.41 -2.99
N THR A 472 1.30 -10.82 -2.82
CA THR A 472 1.71 -12.23 -3.01
C THR A 472 1.49 -13.03 -1.72
N MET A 473 1.60 -12.37 -0.57
CA MET A 473 1.47 -12.98 0.76
C MET A 473 0.02 -12.99 1.28
N VAL A 474 -0.75 -11.93 1.03
CA VAL A 474 -2.21 -11.88 1.19
C VAL A 474 -2.79 -11.27 -0.10
N PRO A 475 -3.30 -12.10 -1.03
CA PRO A 475 -3.70 -11.66 -2.36
C PRO A 475 -4.89 -10.71 -2.39
N MET A 476 -5.08 -10.02 -3.51
CA MET A 476 -6.29 -9.23 -3.78
C MET A 476 -7.26 -10.07 -4.62
N TYR A 477 -8.56 -9.77 -4.56
CA TYR A 477 -9.51 -10.34 -5.50
C TYR A 477 -9.54 -9.52 -6.79
N TYR A 478 -9.50 -10.18 -7.94
CA TYR A 478 -9.52 -9.54 -9.26
C TYR A 478 -10.95 -9.48 -9.81
N TYR A 479 -11.61 -8.34 -9.64
CA TYR A 479 -12.92 -8.03 -10.21
C TYR A 479 -12.83 -7.79 -11.72
N TYR A 480 -13.97 -7.94 -12.41
CA TYR A 480 -14.01 -7.72 -13.85
C TYR A 480 -13.68 -6.27 -14.20
N ASN A 481 -12.80 -6.08 -15.19
CA ASN A 481 -12.48 -4.78 -15.73
C ASN A 481 -12.51 -4.79 -17.27
N PRO A 482 -13.44 -4.04 -17.90
CA PRO A 482 -13.50 -3.94 -19.36
C PRO A 482 -12.31 -3.21 -20.00
N ASP A 483 -11.46 -2.51 -19.23
CA ASP A 483 -10.20 -1.88 -19.69
C ASP A 483 -8.96 -2.72 -19.37
N SER A 484 -9.08 -4.01 -19.04
CA SER A 484 -7.94 -4.89 -18.74
C SER A 484 -6.95 -4.98 -19.92
N ASP A 485 -5.65 -4.79 -19.65
CA ASP A 485 -4.55 -4.98 -20.61
C ASP A 485 -3.23 -5.29 -19.88
N ASN A 486 -2.30 -6.01 -20.53
CA ASN A 486 -1.06 -6.48 -19.89
C ASN A 486 -0.11 -5.35 -19.45
N ILE A 487 -0.13 -4.19 -20.10
CA ILE A 487 0.74 -3.05 -19.75
C ILE A 487 0.19 -2.33 -18.52
N ILE A 488 -1.11 -2.03 -18.53
CA ILE A 488 -1.78 -1.29 -17.46
C ILE A 488 -2.17 -2.17 -16.27
N GLY A 489 -2.19 -3.49 -16.46
CA GLY A 489 -2.49 -4.50 -15.46
C GLY A 489 -3.81 -5.22 -15.77
N VAL A 490 -3.82 -6.51 -15.48
CA VAL A 490 -4.94 -7.39 -15.76
C VAL A 490 -6.04 -7.25 -14.70
N GLN A 491 -7.30 -7.24 -15.15
CA GLN A 491 -8.52 -7.16 -14.35
C GLN A 491 -8.46 -6.05 -13.28
N LEU A 492 -9.23 -6.11 -12.20
CA LEU A 492 -9.23 -5.13 -11.12
C LEU A 492 -8.95 -5.75 -9.74
N PRO A 493 -7.69 -5.76 -9.27
CA PRO A 493 -7.37 -6.23 -7.93
C PRO A 493 -7.92 -5.26 -6.88
N SER A 494 -8.61 -5.79 -5.88
CA SER A 494 -9.16 -5.01 -4.76
C SER A 494 -9.22 -5.82 -3.47
N ASP A 495 -9.11 -5.12 -2.35
CA ASP A 495 -9.33 -5.66 -1.01
C ASP A 495 -10.80 -5.58 -0.55
N PHE A 496 -11.70 -5.09 -1.40
CA PHE A 496 -13.14 -4.99 -1.11
C PHE A 496 -13.70 -6.31 -0.56
N ILE A 497 -13.28 -7.44 -1.16
CA ILE A 497 -13.70 -8.79 -0.77
C ILE A 497 -13.48 -9.07 0.73
N TYR A 498 -12.44 -8.51 1.36
CA TYR A 498 -12.15 -8.76 2.76
C TYR A 498 -13.07 -7.98 3.71
N GLY A 499 -13.75 -6.95 3.20
CA GLY A 499 -14.73 -6.18 3.95
C GLY A 499 -16.17 -6.61 3.72
N ASP A 500 -16.42 -7.37 2.65
CA ASP A 500 -17.73 -7.92 2.25
C ASP A 500 -18.01 -9.23 2.99
N ILE A 501 -19.16 -9.36 3.65
CA ILE A 501 -19.55 -10.60 4.33
C ILE A 501 -20.23 -11.59 3.37
N ASP A 502 -21.03 -11.14 2.41
CA ASP A 502 -22.00 -11.96 1.69
C ASP A 502 -21.89 -11.91 0.15
N PRO A 503 -20.67 -11.99 -0.44
CA PRO A 503 -20.52 -11.96 -1.89
C PRO A 503 -21.28 -13.14 -2.52
N LYS A 504 -21.98 -12.92 -3.64
CA LYS A 504 -22.61 -14.02 -4.38
C LYS A 504 -21.53 -14.81 -5.11
N PRO A 505 -21.28 -16.10 -4.80
CA PRO A 505 -20.12 -16.82 -5.35
C PRO A 505 -20.07 -16.91 -6.89
N GLY A 506 -21.24 -16.90 -7.56
CA GLY A 506 -21.33 -16.90 -9.03
C GLY A 506 -21.38 -15.52 -9.67
N ASP A 507 -21.42 -14.45 -8.87
CA ASP A 507 -21.57 -13.05 -9.29
C ASP A 507 -21.10 -12.12 -8.16
N VAL A 508 -19.79 -12.13 -7.89
CA VAL A 508 -19.19 -11.37 -6.78
C VAL A 508 -19.26 -9.86 -6.97
N GLU A 509 -19.77 -9.38 -8.11
CA GLU A 509 -20.14 -7.98 -8.31
C GLU A 509 -21.49 -7.65 -7.67
N ASN A 510 -22.14 -8.60 -7.00
CA ASN A 510 -23.40 -8.42 -6.30
C ASN A 510 -23.40 -9.20 -4.98
N ASN A 511 -24.10 -8.67 -3.98
CA ASN A 511 -24.23 -9.30 -2.66
C ASN A 511 -25.54 -10.08 -2.53
N SER A 512 -25.59 -11.01 -1.58
CA SER A 512 -26.71 -11.91 -1.36
C SER A 512 -27.95 -11.17 -0.82
N PHE A 513 -27.76 -10.21 0.09
CA PHE A 513 -28.84 -9.55 0.82
C PHE A 513 -29.16 -8.13 0.35
N THR A 514 -28.30 -7.54 -0.48
CA THR A 514 -28.48 -6.17 -1.00
C THR A 514 -28.56 -6.14 -2.51
N TYR A 515 -29.18 -5.07 -3.04
CA TYR A 515 -29.26 -4.85 -4.48
C TYR A 515 -27.92 -4.44 -5.08
N TRP A 516 -27.15 -3.61 -4.36
CA TRP A 516 -25.78 -3.22 -4.71
C TRP A 516 -24.81 -3.89 -3.75
N PRO A 517 -23.56 -4.21 -4.17
CA PRO A 517 -22.55 -4.68 -3.25
C PRO A 517 -22.38 -3.73 -2.09
N GLN A 518 -22.22 -4.31 -0.91
CA GLN A 518 -22.01 -3.58 0.32
C GLN A 518 -20.75 -4.11 0.99
N MET A 519 -19.95 -3.19 1.50
CA MET A 519 -18.78 -3.48 2.30
C MET A 519 -19.18 -3.30 3.77
N GLU A 520 -19.31 -4.38 4.54
CA GLU A 520 -19.71 -4.30 5.95
C GLU A 520 -18.57 -3.80 6.83
N ASN A 521 -17.32 -4.21 6.56
CA ASN A 521 -16.16 -3.94 7.41
C ASN A 521 -15.16 -2.98 6.75
N ALA A 522 -14.40 -2.25 7.55
CA ALA A 522 -13.39 -1.31 7.05
C ALA A 522 -12.06 -2.02 6.80
N VAL A 523 -11.50 -1.90 5.60
CA VAL A 523 -10.26 -2.60 5.20
C VAL A 523 -9.17 -1.60 4.79
N GLY A 524 -7.93 -1.86 5.21
CA GLY A 524 -6.75 -1.11 4.79
C GLY A 524 -5.47 -1.95 4.82
N ARG A 525 -4.55 -1.69 3.89
CA ARG A 525 -3.23 -2.33 3.83
C ARG A 525 -2.19 -1.53 4.61
N VAL A 526 -1.67 -2.08 5.70
CA VAL A 526 -0.61 -1.45 6.51
C VAL A 526 0.73 -1.97 6.02
N THR A 527 1.34 -1.24 5.08
CA THR A 527 2.52 -1.68 4.35
C THR A 527 3.62 -0.60 4.28
N GLY A 528 4.77 -1.00 3.75
CA GLY A 528 5.91 -0.16 3.39
C GLY A 528 6.89 -1.02 2.58
N TRP A 529 8.10 -0.54 2.28
CA TRP A 529 9.08 -1.37 1.54
C TRP A 529 9.43 -2.67 2.27
N ASN A 530 9.45 -2.61 3.60
CA ASN A 530 9.69 -3.74 4.49
C ASN A 530 9.28 -3.37 5.93
N ALA A 531 9.59 -4.23 6.90
CA ALA A 531 9.28 -4.05 8.31
C ALA A 531 9.80 -2.72 8.90
N GLU A 532 10.95 -2.22 8.46
CA GLU A 532 11.51 -0.94 8.90
C GLU A 532 10.53 0.20 8.61
N GLU A 533 10.03 0.28 7.38
CA GLU A 533 9.11 1.34 6.96
C GLU A 533 7.71 1.16 7.53
N CYS A 534 7.23 -0.09 7.58
CA CYS A 534 5.95 -0.41 8.20
C CYS A 534 5.96 -0.03 9.69
N SER A 535 7.05 -0.28 10.41
CA SER A 535 7.18 0.14 11.81
C SER A 535 7.13 1.66 11.98
N ALA A 536 7.72 2.42 11.05
CA ALA A 536 7.65 3.88 11.06
C ALA A 536 6.24 4.41 10.74
N LEU A 537 5.50 3.75 9.84
CA LEU A 537 4.10 4.05 9.54
C LEU A 537 3.21 3.80 10.77
N ILE A 538 3.36 2.63 11.40
CA ILE A 538 2.62 2.27 12.63
C ILE A 538 2.94 3.28 13.73
N ALA A 539 4.22 3.60 13.96
CA ALA A 539 4.61 4.55 14.97
C ALA A 539 4.07 5.96 14.69
N ARG A 540 4.08 6.44 13.44
CA ARG A 540 3.43 7.72 13.09
C ARG A 540 1.92 7.70 13.31
N THR A 541 1.28 6.56 13.11
CA THR A 541 -0.17 6.40 13.32
C THR A 541 -0.53 6.38 14.81
N VAL A 542 0.15 5.55 15.59
CA VAL A 542 -0.08 5.41 17.05
C VAL A 542 0.19 6.72 17.78
N PHE A 543 1.28 7.41 17.44
CA PHE A 543 1.69 8.66 18.08
C PHE A 543 1.24 9.90 17.29
N TYR A 544 0.25 9.74 16.40
CA TYR A 544 -0.19 10.80 15.49
C TYR A 544 -0.57 12.09 16.23
N ASN A 545 -1.33 11.98 17.32
CA ASN A 545 -1.79 13.14 18.10
C ASN A 545 -0.63 13.95 18.71
N GLU A 546 0.44 13.28 19.12
CA GLU A 546 1.63 13.97 19.64
C GLU A 546 2.42 14.66 18.52
N ILE A 547 2.52 14.00 17.37
CA ILE A 547 3.22 14.51 16.19
C ILE A 547 2.47 15.70 15.61
N ILE A 548 1.17 15.55 15.32
CA ILE A 548 0.35 16.56 14.65
C ILE A 548 0.29 17.86 15.46
N ASN A 549 0.27 17.78 16.80
CA ASN A 549 0.27 18.95 17.67
C ASN A 549 1.59 19.74 17.63
N ARG A 550 2.72 19.08 17.33
CA ARG A 550 4.02 19.76 17.14
C ARG A 550 4.12 20.48 15.79
N LEU A 551 3.27 20.13 14.82
CA LEU A 551 3.30 20.70 13.48
C LEU A 551 2.58 22.07 13.38
N GLY A 552 1.98 22.56 14.47
CA GLY A 552 1.40 23.90 14.53
C GLY A 552 0.35 24.13 13.44
N ASP A 553 0.39 25.29 12.78
CA ASP A 553 -0.58 25.65 11.72
C ASP A 553 -0.54 24.74 10.48
N TRP A 554 0.49 23.89 10.33
CA TRP A 554 0.56 22.95 9.22
C TRP A 554 -0.65 22.03 9.19
N LYS A 555 -1.11 21.55 10.36
CA LYS A 555 -2.22 20.59 10.48
C LYS A 555 -3.56 21.13 9.96
N ASN A 556 -3.70 22.45 9.89
CA ASN A 556 -4.91 23.12 9.44
C ASN A 556 -4.96 23.32 7.92
N ASN A 557 -3.91 22.96 7.18
CA ASN A 557 -3.88 23.18 5.73
C ASN A 557 -4.38 21.96 4.97
N ALA A 558 -5.10 22.20 3.87
CA ALA A 558 -5.45 21.19 2.88
C ALA A 558 -5.13 21.69 1.47
N THR A 559 -4.97 20.78 0.51
CA THR A 559 -4.83 21.13 -0.90
C THR A 559 -5.75 20.30 -1.78
N VAL A 560 -6.34 20.95 -2.79
CA VAL A 560 -7.14 20.30 -3.84
C VAL A 560 -6.51 20.64 -5.18
N GLN A 561 -6.03 19.61 -5.88
CA GLN A 561 -5.24 19.75 -7.10
C GLN A 561 -5.88 18.96 -8.22
N THR A 562 -6.20 19.62 -9.33
CA THR A 562 -6.79 18.94 -10.50
C THR A 562 -6.03 19.29 -11.77
N GLY A 563 -5.95 18.34 -12.72
CA GLY A 563 -5.43 18.57 -14.07
C GLY A 563 -6.50 18.35 -15.14
N ALA A 564 -6.35 18.92 -16.35
CA ALA A 564 -7.25 18.64 -17.50
C ALA A 564 -6.84 17.39 -18.28
N GLY A 565 -6.20 16.46 -17.58
CA GLY A 565 -5.76 15.21 -18.15
C GLY A 565 -6.91 14.45 -18.80
N LEU A 566 -7.96 14.26 -18.03
CA LEU A 566 -9.00 13.26 -18.26
C LEU A 566 -10.20 13.82 -19.04
N GLU A 567 -10.20 15.11 -19.33
CA GLU A 567 -11.28 15.78 -20.07
C GLU A 567 -11.05 15.70 -21.58
N PHE A 568 -12.03 15.16 -22.29
CA PHE A 568 -12.04 15.06 -23.74
C PHE A 568 -13.23 15.85 -24.29
N GLN A 569 -13.07 16.48 -25.46
CA GLN A 569 -14.15 17.18 -26.15
C GLN A 569 -14.01 17.11 -27.66
N TRP A 570 -15.15 17.20 -28.36
CA TRP A 570 -15.20 17.48 -29.79
C TRP A 570 -15.15 18.99 -30.03
N VAL A 571 -13.94 19.55 -30.06
CA VAL A 571 -13.71 20.97 -30.29
C VAL A 571 -13.97 21.29 -31.77
N PRO A 572 -14.91 22.21 -32.08
CA PRO A 572 -15.20 22.59 -33.47
C PRO A 572 -13.93 23.01 -34.22
N ILE A 573 -13.80 22.60 -35.49
CA ILE A 573 -12.64 22.84 -36.38
C ILE A 573 -11.38 22.06 -35.96
N LEU A 574 -10.99 22.17 -34.70
CA LEU A 574 -9.78 21.63 -34.12
C LEU A 574 -9.75 20.09 -34.09
N THR A 575 -10.84 19.45 -33.66
CA THR A 575 -10.93 17.99 -33.62
C THR A 575 -11.03 17.39 -35.04
N PRO A 576 -11.89 17.89 -35.95
CA PRO A 576 -11.91 17.42 -37.34
C PRO A 576 -10.57 17.56 -38.08
N LEU A 577 -9.85 18.68 -37.88
CA LEU A 577 -8.53 18.89 -38.49
C LEU A 577 -7.49 17.89 -37.97
N SER A 578 -7.49 17.65 -36.66
CA SER A 578 -6.61 16.65 -36.02
C SER A 578 -6.87 15.26 -36.60
N ASN A 579 -8.13 14.88 -36.70
CA ASN A 579 -8.58 13.59 -37.22
C ASN A 579 -8.28 13.41 -38.72
N MET A 580 -8.40 14.47 -39.52
CA MET A 580 -8.01 14.45 -40.93
C MET A 580 -6.51 14.18 -41.12
N LEU A 581 -5.67 14.68 -40.22
CA LEU A 581 -4.21 14.55 -40.30
C LEU A 581 -3.69 13.26 -39.67
N SER A 582 -4.30 12.78 -38.59
CA SER A 582 -3.93 11.53 -37.93
C SER A 582 -4.57 10.28 -38.53
N GLY A 583 -5.56 10.46 -39.42
CA GLY A 583 -6.40 9.36 -39.93
C GLY A 583 -7.35 8.77 -38.87
N GLY A 584 -7.45 9.40 -37.69
CA GLY A 584 -8.28 8.94 -36.57
C GLY A 584 -9.67 9.60 -36.52
N HIS A 585 -10.47 9.22 -35.52
CA HIS A 585 -11.79 9.79 -35.28
C HIS A 585 -12.04 10.09 -33.79
N GLU A 586 -11.01 10.53 -33.09
CA GLU A 586 -11.04 10.65 -31.63
C GLU A 586 -11.40 12.07 -31.18
N PRO A 587 -12.00 12.24 -29.99
CA PRO A 587 -12.15 13.56 -29.39
C PRO A 587 -10.79 14.13 -28.98
N THR A 588 -10.74 15.45 -28.85
CA THR A 588 -9.54 16.17 -28.45
C THR A 588 -9.54 16.32 -26.93
N LYS A 589 -8.45 15.90 -26.29
CA LYS A 589 -8.19 16.21 -24.88
C LYS A 589 -8.22 17.73 -24.69
N TRP A 590 -9.21 18.24 -23.97
CA TRP A 590 -9.48 19.67 -23.86
C TRP A 590 -10.34 19.99 -22.64
N PRO A 591 -9.99 21.04 -21.84
CA PRO A 591 -10.73 21.38 -20.64
C PRO A 591 -12.22 21.68 -20.90
N SER A 592 -13.12 20.84 -20.39
CA SER A 592 -14.57 21.01 -20.25
C SER A 592 -14.93 21.82 -19.00
N GLY A 593 -14.04 21.84 -18.03
CA GLY A 593 -14.18 22.52 -16.75
C GLY A 593 -14.74 21.64 -15.64
N GLU A 594 -15.01 20.37 -15.90
CA GLU A 594 -15.46 19.42 -14.87
C GLU A 594 -14.48 19.32 -13.70
N SER A 595 -13.20 19.06 -13.97
CA SER A 595 -12.14 19.00 -12.96
C SER A 595 -11.92 20.34 -12.26
N LEU A 596 -12.30 21.47 -12.87
CA LEU A 596 -12.32 22.77 -12.19
C LEU A 596 -13.47 22.83 -11.18
N PHE A 597 -14.69 22.41 -11.54
CA PHE A 597 -15.82 22.43 -10.61
C PHE A 597 -15.68 21.39 -9.50
N ILE A 598 -15.14 20.20 -9.78
CA ILE A 598 -14.77 19.22 -8.76
C ILE A 598 -13.79 19.85 -7.77
N ASN A 599 -12.73 20.51 -8.27
CA ASN A 599 -11.77 21.23 -7.43
C ASN A 599 -12.45 22.25 -6.51
N MET A 600 -13.34 23.07 -7.09
CA MET A 600 -14.04 24.11 -6.34
C MET A 600 -15.03 23.55 -5.33
N ARG A 601 -15.71 22.43 -5.63
CA ARG A 601 -16.67 21.75 -4.75
C ARG A 601 -15.96 21.14 -3.54
N LEU A 602 -15.01 20.23 -3.79
CA LEU A 602 -14.23 19.59 -2.72
C LEU A 602 -13.45 20.61 -1.88
N GLY A 603 -12.95 21.67 -2.53
CA GLY A 603 -12.30 22.77 -1.81
C GLY A 603 -13.25 23.48 -0.86
N ALA A 604 -14.51 23.70 -1.26
CA ALA A 604 -15.52 24.30 -0.40
C ALA A 604 -15.93 23.37 0.75
N ASP A 605 -15.98 22.05 0.53
CA ASP A 605 -16.30 21.09 1.58
C ASP A 605 -15.20 20.99 2.64
N LEU A 606 -13.93 21.01 2.21
CA LEU A 606 -12.79 21.11 3.14
C LEU A 606 -12.78 22.46 3.88
N GLU A 607 -13.10 23.58 3.21
CA GLU A 607 -13.25 24.90 3.87
C GLU A 607 -14.35 24.86 4.96
N LYS A 608 -15.48 24.17 4.71
CA LYS A 608 -16.53 23.94 5.73
C LYS A 608 -16.02 23.12 6.92
N GLY A 609 -15.13 22.15 6.67
CA GLY A 609 -14.42 21.39 7.70
C GLY A 609 -13.36 22.18 8.47
N GLY A 610 -13.20 23.47 8.20
CA GLY A 610 -12.29 24.38 8.91
C GLY A 610 -10.85 24.40 8.38
N TYR A 611 -10.59 23.75 7.23
CA TYR A 611 -9.26 23.77 6.63
C TYR A 611 -8.94 25.10 5.94
N ASN A 612 -7.66 25.49 5.99
CA ASN A 612 -7.07 26.48 5.09
C ASN A 612 -6.74 25.82 3.75
N VAL A 613 -7.67 25.92 2.79
CA VAL A 613 -7.59 25.18 1.52
C VAL A 613 -6.80 25.96 0.46
N ARG A 614 -5.79 25.32 -0.11
CA ARG A 614 -5.06 25.78 -1.29
C ARG A 614 -5.50 25.01 -2.53
N ARG A 615 -5.81 25.72 -3.61
CA ARG A 615 -6.30 25.12 -4.85
C ARG A 615 -5.33 25.38 -5.99
N THR A 616 -5.09 24.36 -6.80
CA THR A 616 -4.39 24.47 -8.08
C THR A 616 -5.14 23.72 -9.16
N HIS A 617 -5.03 24.20 -10.40
CA HIS A 617 -5.68 23.62 -11.55
C HIS A 617 -4.71 23.60 -12.75
N LEU A 618 -4.78 22.57 -13.60
CA LEU A 618 -3.92 22.35 -14.77
C LEU A 618 -2.42 22.31 -14.39
N LEU A 619 -1.58 22.94 -15.20
CA LEU A 619 -0.13 23.00 -15.02
C LEU A 619 0.29 23.54 -13.64
N ALA A 620 -0.53 24.36 -12.98
CA ALA A 620 -0.22 24.85 -11.64
C ALA A 620 -0.17 23.72 -10.58
N SER A 621 -0.87 22.61 -10.83
CA SER A 621 -0.92 21.41 -9.98
C SER A 621 0.31 20.51 -10.12
N GLN A 622 1.19 20.75 -11.10
CA GLN A 622 2.45 20.02 -11.21
C GLN A 622 3.28 20.11 -9.92
N ARG A 623 4.11 19.09 -9.68
CA ARG A 623 5.05 19.04 -8.56
C ARG A 623 5.98 20.24 -8.59
N GLU A 624 6.56 20.51 -9.76
CA GLU A 624 7.59 21.51 -9.97
C GLU A 624 7.53 22.07 -11.40
N GLY A 625 7.85 23.35 -11.57
CA GLY A 625 7.87 24.01 -12.87
C GLY A 625 9.30 24.20 -13.42
N PHE A 626 9.41 24.51 -14.70
CA PHE A 626 10.67 24.80 -15.36
C PHE A 626 11.34 26.09 -14.84
N LYS A 627 12.67 26.12 -14.92
CA LYS A 627 13.50 27.27 -14.58
C LYS A 627 14.65 27.39 -15.57
N ASP A 628 14.83 28.58 -16.15
CA ASP A 628 15.90 28.89 -17.10
C ASP A 628 16.08 27.83 -18.21
N LEU A 629 14.99 27.31 -18.78
CA LEU A 629 14.92 26.24 -19.78
C LEU A 629 15.79 26.51 -21.01
N HIS A 630 15.99 27.79 -21.35
CA HIS A 630 16.88 28.24 -22.43
C HIS A 630 18.38 27.94 -22.20
N LYS A 631 18.80 27.61 -20.97
CA LYS A 631 20.17 27.17 -20.65
C LYS A 631 20.43 25.73 -21.07
N TYR A 632 19.38 24.91 -21.03
CA TYR A 632 19.45 23.46 -21.26
C TYR A 632 19.00 23.07 -22.67
N THR A 633 18.29 23.96 -23.37
CA THR A 633 17.67 23.66 -24.66
C THR A 633 18.06 24.67 -25.73
N THR A 634 18.08 24.22 -26.99
CA THR A 634 18.26 25.11 -28.15
C THR A 634 16.92 25.39 -28.82
N ARG A 635 16.88 26.39 -29.70
CA ARG A 635 15.69 26.66 -30.54
C ARG A 635 15.33 25.52 -31.51
N LEU A 636 16.22 24.55 -31.70
CA LEU A 636 15.95 23.34 -32.48
C LEU A 636 15.14 22.32 -31.65
N ASN A 637 15.37 22.26 -30.34
CA ASN A 637 14.62 21.40 -29.41
C ASN A 637 13.30 22.06 -28.99
N ILE A 638 13.38 23.28 -28.45
CA ILE A 638 12.23 24.05 -27.97
C ILE A 638 12.27 25.43 -28.61
N VAL A 639 11.31 25.73 -29.48
CA VAL A 639 11.27 26.98 -30.24
C VAL A 639 11.04 28.19 -29.33
N PHE A 640 10.23 28.04 -28.28
CA PHE A 640 9.81 29.12 -27.38
C PHE A 640 9.98 28.77 -25.88
N PRO A 641 11.22 28.59 -25.37
CA PRO A 641 11.46 28.12 -24.00
C PRO A 641 10.90 29.09 -22.94
N ARG A 642 10.97 30.40 -23.17
CA ARG A 642 10.38 31.41 -22.26
C ARG A 642 8.84 31.35 -22.19
N PHE A 643 8.19 30.85 -23.23
CA PHE A 643 6.73 30.67 -23.20
C PHE A 643 6.36 29.44 -22.36
N ILE A 644 7.14 28.36 -22.44
CA ILE A 644 6.99 27.19 -21.55
C ILE A 644 7.15 27.63 -20.09
N GLU A 645 8.19 28.39 -19.77
CA GLU A 645 8.40 28.95 -18.43
C GLU A 645 7.25 29.88 -17.98
N LEU A 646 6.60 30.58 -18.92
CA LEU A 646 5.46 31.46 -18.61
C LEU A 646 4.25 30.66 -18.13
N ILE A 647 3.98 29.49 -18.70
CA ILE A 647 2.78 28.68 -18.41
C ILE A 647 3.03 27.53 -17.41
N SER A 648 4.27 27.06 -17.32
CA SER A 648 4.68 25.88 -16.53
C SER A 648 6.00 26.09 -15.80
N GLY A 649 6.38 27.34 -15.51
CA GLY A 649 7.59 27.67 -14.75
C GLY A 649 7.36 27.76 -13.24
N GLU A 650 8.46 27.86 -12.47
CA GLU A 650 8.48 27.91 -10.99
C GLU A 650 7.56 29.01 -10.37
N ARG A 651 7.23 30.04 -11.15
CA ARG A 651 6.34 31.13 -10.72
C ARG A 651 4.87 30.71 -10.69
N VAL A 652 4.45 29.86 -11.62
CA VAL A 652 3.07 29.40 -11.81
C VAL A 652 2.82 28.10 -11.05
N VAL A 653 3.76 27.16 -11.14
CA VAL A 653 3.63 25.85 -10.50
C VAL A 653 3.76 25.96 -8.99
N LYS A 654 2.81 25.37 -8.25
CA LYS A 654 2.76 25.38 -6.78
C LYS A 654 2.37 24.03 -6.17
N GLY A 655 1.99 23.05 -6.98
CA GLY A 655 1.42 21.78 -6.52
C GLY A 655 2.29 21.08 -5.47
N GLY A 656 3.57 20.81 -5.76
CA GLY A 656 4.45 20.06 -4.85
C GLY A 656 4.61 20.74 -3.49
N LYS A 657 4.83 22.06 -3.49
CA LYS A 657 4.90 22.88 -2.27
C LYS A 657 3.60 22.83 -1.46
N TYR A 658 2.45 22.81 -2.12
CA TYR A 658 1.16 22.75 -1.43
C TYR A 658 0.91 21.38 -0.83
N GLN A 659 1.31 20.30 -1.51
CA GLN A 659 1.19 18.94 -0.97
C GLN A 659 2.05 18.75 0.29
N GLU A 660 3.34 19.12 0.28
CA GLU A 660 4.21 19.01 1.47
C GLU A 660 3.71 19.84 2.66
N ASN A 661 2.94 20.90 2.40
CA ASN A 661 2.42 21.82 3.40
C ASN A 661 0.94 21.61 3.72
N SER A 662 0.39 20.41 3.50
CA SER A 662 -1.02 20.08 3.74
C SER A 662 -1.19 18.79 4.53
N ASN A 663 -2.10 18.82 5.51
CA ASN A 663 -2.53 17.64 6.26
C ASN A 663 -3.52 16.78 5.47
N PHE A 664 -4.35 17.41 4.63
CA PHE A 664 -5.23 16.70 3.69
C PHE A 664 -4.88 17.06 2.25
N ILE A 665 -4.77 16.06 1.38
CA ILE A 665 -4.38 16.22 -0.02
C ILE A 665 -5.39 15.50 -0.91
N PHE A 666 -6.02 16.22 -1.82
CA PHE A 666 -6.75 15.65 -2.94
C PHE A 666 -6.02 15.94 -4.25
N ALA A 667 -5.78 14.90 -5.05
CA ALA A 667 -5.15 15.02 -6.36
C ALA A 667 -5.96 14.24 -7.41
N PHE A 668 -6.34 14.93 -8.49
CA PHE A 668 -7.08 14.35 -9.61
C PHE A 668 -6.32 14.57 -10.92
N ASN A 669 -5.71 13.52 -11.45
CA ASN A 669 -4.69 13.59 -12.51
C ASN A 669 -4.60 12.30 -13.36
N HIS A 670 -3.75 12.33 -14.40
CA HIS A 670 -3.36 11.11 -15.13
C HIS A 670 -2.24 10.39 -14.42
N GLY A 671 -2.26 9.06 -14.44
CA GLY A 671 -1.19 8.31 -13.81
C GLY A 671 -1.05 6.87 -14.27
N ILE A 672 -0.02 6.28 -13.71
CA ILE A 672 0.38 4.88 -13.78
C ILE A 672 0.95 4.50 -12.41
N TYR A 673 1.27 3.22 -12.17
CA TYR A 673 1.70 2.73 -10.85
C TYR A 673 2.86 3.49 -10.20
N TYR A 674 3.72 4.14 -10.99
CA TYR A 674 4.89 4.86 -10.50
C TYR A 674 4.81 6.38 -10.61
N LEU A 675 3.79 6.96 -11.26
CA LEU A 675 3.64 8.42 -11.35
C LEU A 675 2.19 8.86 -11.56
N TYR A 676 1.90 10.09 -11.17
CA TYR A 676 0.82 10.86 -11.80
C TYR A 676 1.28 12.26 -12.18
N GLU A 677 0.62 12.88 -13.15
CA GLU A 677 0.97 14.20 -13.65
C GLU A 677 -0.25 15.04 -14.06
N SER A 678 -0.12 16.35 -13.84
CA SER A 678 -1.07 17.37 -14.28
C SER A 678 -0.72 17.95 -15.66
N GLY A 679 -0.05 17.16 -16.50
CA GLY A 679 0.32 17.55 -17.86
C GLY A 679 -0.91 17.92 -18.70
N ASP A 680 -0.97 19.18 -19.13
CA ASP A 680 -2.09 19.73 -19.89
C ASP A 680 -1.87 19.64 -21.42
N VAL A 681 -2.93 19.84 -22.21
CA VAL A 681 -2.92 19.91 -23.69
C VAL A 681 -1.94 20.96 -24.21
N LEU A 682 -1.68 22.00 -23.42
CA LEU A 682 -0.72 23.05 -23.75
C LEU A 682 0.74 22.58 -23.68
N LEU A 683 1.02 21.57 -22.86
CA LEU A 683 2.39 21.16 -22.52
C LEU A 683 2.77 19.82 -23.14
N ASP A 684 1.89 18.79 -23.10
CA ASP A 684 2.31 17.42 -23.45
C ASP A 684 1.46 16.73 -24.52
N ALA A 685 0.20 16.39 -24.23
CA ALA A 685 -0.64 15.60 -25.13
C ALA A 685 -1.48 16.47 -26.08
N ARG A 686 -1.39 16.22 -27.39
CA ARG A 686 -2.23 16.77 -28.48
C ARG A 686 -2.20 18.28 -28.74
N GLY A 687 -1.37 19.04 -28.03
CA GLY A 687 -0.76 20.30 -28.43
C GLY A 687 -1.64 21.53 -28.76
N PHE A 688 -1.22 22.68 -28.23
CA PHE A 688 -1.64 24.01 -28.67
C PHE A 688 -0.52 24.67 -29.51
N PRO A 689 -0.77 25.11 -30.75
CA PRO A 689 0.20 25.91 -31.50
C PRO A 689 0.45 27.22 -30.73
N PRO A 690 1.70 27.60 -30.38
CA PRO A 690 2.95 27.24 -31.06
C PRO A 690 3.89 26.26 -30.30
N VAL A 691 3.40 25.55 -29.29
CA VAL A 691 4.27 24.82 -28.32
C VAL A 691 4.59 23.39 -28.77
N THR A 692 3.59 22.56 -28.99
CA THR A 692 3.76 21.12 -29.31
C THR A 692 2.97 20.75 -30.56
N TRP A 693 3.11 21.60 -31.59
CA TRP A 693 2.37 21.50 -32.85
C TRP A 693 2.40 20.10 -33.48
N LEU A 694 3.51 19.36 -33.39
CA LEU A 694 3.64 18.00 -33.96
C LEU A 694 2.97 16.91 -33.10
N SER A 695 2.94 17.03 -31.77
CA SER A 695 2.31 16.06 -30.85
C SER A 695 0.81 15.89 -31.10
N ARG A 696 0.19 16.90 -31.74
CA ARG A 696 -1.20 16.90 -32.18
C ARG A 696 -1.50 15.95 -33.33
N PHE A 697 -0.50 15.70 -34.16
CA PHE A 697 -0.66 14.96 -35.41
C PHE A 697 -0.07 13.54 -35.33
N ILE A 698 0.63 13.21 -34.24
CA ILE A 698 1.21 11.89 -33.98
C ILE A 698 0.69 11.37 -32.63
N PRO A 699 -0.50 10.74 -32.60
CA PRO A 699 -1.23 10.44 -31.35
C PRO A 699 -0.53 9.48 -30.37
N LEU A 700 0.48 8.73 -30.84
CA LEU A 700 1.19 7.70 -30.08
C LEU A 700 2.38 8.22 -29.27
N LEU A 701 2.75 9.51 -29.39
CA LEU A 701 3.96 10.05 -28.77
C LEU A 701 3.67 11.43 -28.13
N SER A 702 4.22 11.68 -26.94
CA SER A 702 4.07 12.94 -26.20
C SER A 702 5.32 13.82 -26.29
N SER A 703 5.21 15.08 -25.90
CA SER A 703 6.37 15.99 -25.90
C SER A 703 7.43 15.62 -24.85
N GLY A 704 7.03 14.93 -23.78
CA GLY A 704 7.83 14.63 -22.59
C GLY A 704 7.97 15.79 -21.61
N LEU A 705 7.46 16.99 -21.93
CA LEU A 705 7.62 18.19 -21.09
C LEU A 705 6.90 18.10 -19.75
N SER A 706 5.87 17.28 -19.61
CA SER A 706 5.14 17.09 -18.35
C SER A 706 5.93 16.28 -17.32
N SER A 707 6.91 15.47 -17.75
CA SER A 707 7.72 14.61 -16.87
C SER A 707 8.49 15.39 -15.79
N LYS A 708 8.86 16.66 -16.04
CA LYS A 708 9.48 17.54 -15.03
C LYS A 708 8.54 17.75 -13.83
N GLY A 709 7.28 17.97 -14.12
CA GLY A 709 6.23 18.29 -13.15
C GLY A 709 5.49 17.08 -12.60
N ALA A 710 5.87 15.86 -12.98
CA ALA A 710 5.23 14.64 -12.51
C ALA A 710 5.55 14.36 -11.03
N TYR A 711 4.58 13.77 -10.34
CA TYR A 711 4.75 13.13 -9.04
C TYR A 711 5.09 11.67 -9.29
N SER A 712 6.36 11.40 -9.56
CA SER A 712 6.88 10.05 -9.77
C SER A 712 7.65 9.55 -8.55
N VAL A 713 7.76 8.23 -8.41
CA VAL A 713 8.54 7.56 -7.34
C VAL A 713 9.90 8.24 -7.13
N ARG A 714 10.68 8.44 -8.21
CA ARG A 714 12.03 9.06 -8.13
C ARG A 714 12.08 10.40 -7.40
N TYR A 715 10.99 11.17 -7.42
CA TYR A 715 10.90 12.48 -6.76
C TYR A 715 10.22 12.38 -5.40
N VAL A 716 9.10 11.66 -5.31
CA VAL A 716 8.26 11.60 -4.10
C VAL A 716 9.02 10.99 -2.92
N VAL A 717 9.87 9.99 -3.14
CA VAL A 717 10.69 9.38 -2.07
C VAL A 717 11.63 10.37 -1.37
N ASN A 718 11.91 11.51 -2.00
CA ASN A 718 12.78 12.56 -1.48
C ASN A 718 12.00 13.80 -1.00
N MET A 719 10.67 13.82 -1.14
CA MET A 719 9.82 14.90 -0.65
C MET A 719 9.63 14.81 0.88
N ASN A 720 9.25 15.94 1.48
CA ASN A 720 9.13 16.10 2.91
C ASN A 720 7.70 16.25 3.38
N PHE A 721 6.95 15.16 3.34
CA PHE A 721 5.58 15.13 3.86
C PHE A 721 5.54 15.05 5.38
N GLY A 722 4.52 15.69 5.96
CA GLY A 722 4.01 15.36 7.29
C GLY A 722 3.07 14.14 7.24
N PRO A 723 2.46 13.74 8.38
CA PRO A 723 1.57 12.59 8.47
C PRO A 723 0.19 12.88 7.83
N SER A 724 0.17 13.21 6.55
CA SER A 724 -1.03 13.61 5.82
C SER A 724 -1.93 12.42 5.47
N VAL A 725 -3.20 12.71 5.17
CA VAL A 725 -4.09 11.84 4.39
C VAL A 725 -4.14 12.33 2.96
N ILE A 726 -4.00 11.42 2.00
CA ILE A 726 -4.09 11.72 0.57
C ILE A 726 -5.12 10.84 -0.13
N PHE A 727 -5.95 11.46 -0.96
CA PHE A 727 -6.83 10.77 -1.90
C PHE A 727 -6.37 11.11 -3.32
N VAL A 728 -5.96 10.08 -4.07
CA VAL A 728 -5.51 10.23 -5.46
C VAL A 728 -6.54 9.60 -6.39
N GLU A 729 -7.28 10.44 -7.08
CA GLU A 729 -8.11 10.07 -8.21
C GLU A 729 -7.23 10.07 -9.47
N SER A 730 -6.66 8.92 -9.78
CA SER A 730 -5.78 8.75 -10.95
C SER A 730 -5.64 7.27 -11.27
N CYS A 731 -5.60 6.94 -12.55
CA CYS A 731 -5.39 5.58 -13.03
C CYS A 731 -4.16 4.93 -12.40
N ILE A 732 -4.32 3.70 -11.89
CA ILE A 732 -3.28 2.69 -11.59
C ILE A 732 -2.29 3.11 -10.48
N VAL A 733 -2.40 4.32 -9.91
CA VAL A 733 -1.48 4.82 -8.86
C VAL A 733 -1.44 3.90 -7.65
N GLY A 734 -2.57 3.27 -7.31
CA GLY A 734 -2.72 2.29 -6.24
C GLY A 734 -2.26 0.88 -6.61
N ARG A 735 -1.57 0.65 -7.72
CA ARG A 735 -1.13 -0.71 -8.09
C ARG A 735 0.07 -1.14 -7.24
N THR A 736 -0.05 -2.29 -6.56
CA THR A 736 1.05 -2.94 -5.82
C THR A 736 1.20 -4.43 -6.13
N ASP A 737 0.32 -5.02 -6.94
CA ASP A 737 0.28 -6.45 -7.22
C ASP A 737 1.37 -6.89 -8.22
N GLY A 738 2.31 -7.72 -7.75
CA GLY A 738 3.44 -8.22 -8.55
C GLY A 738 4.53 -7.18 -8.82
N LEU A 739 4.60 -6.12 -8.02
CA LEU A 739 5.57 -5.04 -8.14
C LEU A 739 6.38 -4.89 -6.86
N LEU A 740 7.68 -4.58 -6.99
CA LEU A 740 8.49 -4.19 -5.84
C LEU A 740 7.91 -2.92 -5.21
N PRO A 741 7.88 -2.83 -3.87
CA PRO A 741 7.29 -1.69 -3.20
C PRO A 741 8.07 -0.39 -3.48
N GLU A 742 9.37 -0.47 -3.76
CA GLU A 742 10.20 0.67 -4.20
C GLU A 742 9.78 1.23 -5.56
N ASN A 743 9.04 0.48 -6.39
CA ASN A 743 8.54 0.96 -7.68
C ASN A 743 7.12 1.53 -7.62
N CYS A 744 6.46 1.45 -6.46
CA CYS A 744 5.04 1.81 -6.31
C CYS A 744 4.91 3.22 -5.72
N LEU A 745 4.12 4.08 -6.38
CA LEU A 745 3.96 5.48 -5.95
C LEU A 745 3.29 5.60 -4.58
N THR A 746 2.30 4.75 -4.26
CA THR A 746 1.67 4.76 -2.93
C THR A 746 2.68 4.49 -1.82
N GLN A 747 3.59 3.55 -2.03
CA GLN A 747 4.63 3.21 -1.05
C GLN A 747 5.67 4.33 -0.96
N ALA A 748 5.99 5.01 -2.06
CA ALA A 748 6.83 6.21 -2.04
C ALA A 748 6.21 7.35 -1.18
N TYR A 749 4.88 7.54 -1.23
CA TYR A 749 4.21 8.50 -0.35
C TYR A 749 4.33 8.12 1.13
N LEU A 750 4.07 6.86 1.48
CA LEU A 750 4.21 6.36 2.85
C LEU A 750 5.66 6.51 3.37
N HIS A 751 6.65 6.18 2.53
CA HIS A 751 8.07 6.40 2.79
C HIS A 751 8.37 7.88 3.07
N SER A 752 7.80 8.78 2.27
CA SER A 752 8.04 10.21 2.34
C SER A 752 7.35 10.92 3.53
N GLY A 753 6.47 10.22 4.27
CA GLY A 753 5.89 10.70 5.53
C GLY A 753 4.37 10.64 5.63
N VAL A 754 3.66 10.42 4.51
CA VAL A 754 2.19 10.31 4.48
C VAL A 754 1.72 9.18 5.39
N ASN A 755 0.59 9.37 6.08
CA ASN A 755 0.05 8.41 7.04
C ASN A 755 -1.02 7.49 6.45
N ALA A 756 -1.79 7.97 5.46
CA ALA A 756 -2.72 7.15 4.71
C ALA A 756 -2.90 7.66 3.28
N ILE A 757 -2.97 6.74 2.31
CA ILE A 757 -3.24 7.03 0.91
C ILE A 757 -4.35 6.15 0.36
N VAL A 758 -5.35 6.77 -0.27
CA VAL A 758 -6.37 6.10 -1.07
C VAL A 758 -6.06 6.33 -2.54
N ALA A 759 -5.96 5.25 -3.33
CA ALA A 759 -5.66 5.33 -4.76
C ALA A 759 -6.26 4.16 -5.54
N SER A 760 -6.54 4.38 -6.83
CA SER A 760 -7.08 3.33 -7.71
C SER A 760 -6.01 2.33 -8.16
N THR A 761 -6.31 1.03 -8.07
CA THR A 761 -5.41 -0.04 -8.49
C THR A 761 -5.32 -0.21 -10.02
N ARG A 762 -6.26 0.37 -10.78
CA ARG A 762 -6.36 0.26 -12.26
C ARG A 762 -6.90 1.54 -12.89
N VAL A 763 -7.31 1.46 -14.15
CA VAL A 763 -7.86 2.60 -14.90
C VAL A 763 -9.15 3.09 -14.24
N THR A 764 -9.13 4.35 -13.81
CA THR A 764 -10.27 5.07 -13.28
C THR A 764 -11.15 5.58 -14.41
N ALA A 765 -12.46 5.40 -14.27
CA ALA A 765 -13.44 5.98 -15.17
C ALA A 765 -13.74 7.43 -14.77
N ASP A 766 -13.74 8.35 -15.73
CA ASP A 766 -14.14 9.74 -15.52
C ASP A 766 -14.97 10.22 -16.73
N PRO A 767 -16.11 10.92 -16.51
CA PRO A 767 -17.01 11.23 -17.60
C PRO A 767 -16.52 12.39 -18.46
N GLY A 768 -15.55 13.21 -18.02
CA GLY A 768 -14.88 14.25 -18.78
C GLY A 768 -15.73 15.43 -19.32
N TYR A 769 -17.01 15.56 -18.96
CA TYR A 769 -17.92 16.60 -19.47
C TYR A 769 -18.93 17.18 -18.47
N LEU A 770 -19.08 18.51 -18.52
CA LEU A 770 -20.26 19.23 -18.05
C LEU A 770 -21.32 19.34 -19.18
N GLU A 771 -22.50 18.76 -18.99
CA GLU A 771 -23.68 18.83 -19.89
C GLU A 771 -23.35 18.98 -21.40
N PRO A 772 -22.65 18.00 -22.00
CA PRO A 772 -22.12 18.15 -23.35
C PRO A 772 -23.23 18.08 -24.41
N GLY A 773 -23.14 18.92 -25.44
CA GLY A 773 -23.93 18.69 -26.66
C GLY A 773 -25.13 19.58 -26.94
N LYS A 774 -25.44 20.61 -26.12
CA LYS A 774 -26.59 21.51 -26.40
C LYS A 774 -26.38 22.45 -27.59
N ILE A 775 -25.12 22.81 -27.91
CA ILE A 775 -24.78 23.67 -29.05
C ILE A 775 -24.16 22.82 -30.17
N PHE A 776 -23.09 22.08 -29.85
CA PHE A 776 -22.48 21.08 -30.74
C PHE A 776 -22.29 19.79 -29.96
N LYS A 777 -22.69 18.64 -30.53
CA LYS A 777 -22.53 17.33 -29.90
C LYS A 777 -21.06 17.09 -29.50
N GLY A 778 -20.82 16.80 -28.23
CA GLY A 778 -19.46 16.58 -27.70
C GLY A 778 -18.67 17.85 -27.34
N PHE A 779 -19.25 19.05 -27.44
CA PHE A 779 -18.60 20.29 -26.99
C PHE A 779 -19.29 20.86 -25.74
N GLY A 780 -18.53 21.07 -24.67
CA GLY A 780 -19.04 21.33 -23.31
C GLY A 780 -19.23 22.80 -22.92
N ILE A 781 -19.03 23.75 -23.85
CA ILE A 781 -19.03 25.20 -23.50
C ILE A 781 -20.33 25.68 -22.83
N TRP A 782 -21.47 25.12 -23.23
CA TRP A 782 -22.75 25.48 -22.62
C TRP A 782 -22.86 24.98 -21.18
N GLY A 783 -22.42 23.74 -20.92
CA GLY A 783 -22.39 23.17 -19.57
C GLY A 783 -21.49 23.99 -18.64
N PHE A 784 -20.32 24.41 -19.12
CA PHE A 784 -19.43 25.30 -18.36
C PHE A 784 -20.11 26.63 -17.97
N LEU A 785 -20.75 27.30 -18.94
CA LEU A 785 -21.45 28.58 -18.68
C LEU A 785 -22.65 28.39 -17.74
N ASN A 786 -23.40 27.30 -17.89
CA ASN A 786 -24.54 26.98 -17.05
C ASN A 786 -24.12 26.68 -15.60
N ALA A 787 -23.09 25.84 -15.41
CA ALA A 787 -22.49 25.54 -14.11
C ALA A 787 -21.97 26.81 -13.43
N THR A 788 -21.23 27.65 -14.17
CA THR A 788 -20.72 28.94 -13.65
C THR A 788 -21.88 29.84 -13.21
N LYS A 789 -22.92 29.97 -14.04
CA LYS A 789 -24.11 30.76 -13.70
C LYS A 789 -24.81 30.24 -12.45
N ASN A 790 -25.00 28.92 -12.33
CA ASN A 790 -25.68 28.31 -11.19
C ASN A 790 -24.87 28.48 -9.89
N LEU A 791 -23.55 28.37 -9.96
CA LEU A 791 -22.69 28.64 -8.82
C LEU A 791 -22.78 30.11 -8.39
N LEU A 792 -22.67 31.05 -9.33
CA LEU A 792 -22.71 32.48 -9.02
C LEU A 792 -24.07 32.97 -8.51
N LEU A 793 -25.18 32.45 -9.04
CA LEU A 793 -26.53 32.92 -8.70
C LEU A 793 -27.15 32.15 -7.53
N TYR A 794 -26.80 30.87 -7.33
CA TYR A 794 -27.49 29.98 -6.39
C TYR A 794 -26.54 29.23 -5.45
N GLY A 795 -25.22 29.38 -5.58
CA GLY A 795 -24.26 28.63 -4.76
C GLY A 795 -24.26 27.13 -5.03
N LYS A 796 -24.72 26.68 -6.21
CA LYS A 796 -24.86 25.26 -6.55
C LYS A 796 -23.75 24.78 -7.47
N TYR A 797 -23.01 23.79 -7.02
CA TYR A 797 -22.01 23.07 -7.82
C TYR A 797 -22.68 22.01 -8.72
N PRO A 798 -22.06 21.62 -9.84
CA PRO A 798 -22.42 20.40 -10.57
C PRO A 798 -22.29 19.17 -9.66
N GLU A 799 -23.10 18.14 -9.93
CA GLU A 799 -22.94 16.84 -9.28
C GLU A 799 -21.70 16.11 -9.82
N PRO A 800 -20.84 15.55 -8.95
CA PRO A 800 -19.74 14.69 -9.39
C PRO A 800 -20.26 13.33 -9.84
N HIS A 801 -19.39 12.61 -10.53
CA HIS A 801 -19.61 11.24 -10.99
C HIS A 801 -18.36 10.39 -10.70
N PHE A 802 -18.50 9.07 -10.72
CA PHE A 802 -17.37 8.13 -10.51
C PHE A 802 -16.51 8.45 -9.27
N GLY A 803 -15.18 8.47 -9.41
CA GLY A 803 -14.23 8.58 -8.32
C GLY A 803 -14.42 9.85 -7.50
N ALA A 804 -14.81 10.95 -8.12
CA ALA A 804 -15.10 12.20 -7.45
C ALA A 804 -16.28 12.10 -6.46
N VAL A 805 -17.26 11.21 -6.71
CA VAL A 805 -18.35 10.93 -5.74
C VAL A 805 -17.80 10.22 -4.52
N VAL A 806 -16.95 9.20 -4.73
CA VAL A 806 -16.31 8.45 -3.64
C VAL A 806 -15.40 9.38 -2.83
N ALA A 807 -14.64 10.24 -3.50
CA ALA A 807 -13.75 11.20 -2.85
C ALA A 807 -14.51 12.25 -2.03
N GLU A 808 -15.60 12.79 -2.57
CA GLU A 808 -16.46 13.73 -1.85
C GLU A 808 -17.05 13.08 -0.60
N ASP A 809 -17.66 11.89 -0.75
CA ASP A 809 -18.25 11.19 0.39
C ASP A 809 -17.21 10.79 1.43
N PHE A 810 -16.00 10.42 1.01
CA PHE A 810 -14.88 10.16 1.93
C PHE A 810 -14.53 11.41 2.74
N ILE A 811 -14.37 12.56 2.07
CA ILE A 811 -14.05 13.84 2.73
C ILE A 811 -15.16 14.25 3.71
N LEU A 812 -16.42 14.18 3.27
CA LEU A 812 -17.56 14.56 4.09
C LEU A 812 -17.71 13.62 5.30
N ASP A 813 -17.49 12.32 5.14
CA ASP A 813 -17.59 11.38 6.27
C ASP A 813 -16.50 11.64 7.33
N LEU A 814 -15.28 11.97 6.92
CA LEU A 814 -14.22 12.40 7.85
C LEU A 814 -14.60 13.69 8.61
N ILE A 815 -15.19 14.66 7.92
CA ILE A 815 -15.51 15.98 8.50
C ILE A 815 -16.75 15.92 9.39
N GLU A 816 -17.82 15.29 8.91
CA GLU A 816 -19.15 15.33 9.54
C GLU A 816 -19.32 14.28 10.63
N ASN A 817 -18.66 13.12 10.49
CA ASN A 817 -18.83 11.98 11.40
C ASN A 817 -17.60 11.67 12.25
N ASP A 818 -16.50 12.42 12.10
CA ASP A 818 -15.24 12.17 12.80
C ASP A 818 -14.77 10.70 12.59
N SER A 819 -14.94 10.23 11.35
CA SER A 819 -14.67 8.85 10.98
C SER A 819 -13.17 8.58 10.84
N THR A 820 -12.77 7.33 11.06
CA THR A 820 -11.46 6.86 10.60
C THR A 820 -11.39 6.82 9.06
N VAL A 821 -10.18 6.80 8.50
CA VAL A 821 -10.00 6.67 7.04
C VAL A 821 -10.61 5.38 6.48
N GLY A 822 -10.59 4.28 7.23
CA GLY A 822 -11.20 3.02 6.80
C GLY A 822 -12.72 3.10 6.76
N MET A 823 -13.33 3.68 7.80
CA MET A 823 -14.79 3.87 7.87
C MET A 823 -15.28 4.85 6.82
N ALA A 824 -14.58 5.97 6.62
CA ALA A 824 -14.93 6.96 5.61
C ALA A 824 -14.91 6.35 4.20
N LEU A 825 -13.89 5.54 3.87
CA LEU A 825 -13.81 4.91 2.54
C LEU A 825 -14.89 3.83 2.35
N ARG A 826 -15.11 2.97 3.35
CA ARG A 826 -16.18 1.98 3.35
C ARG A 826 -17.54 2.64 3.14
N ASN A 827 -17.85 3.68 3.90
CA ASN A 827 -19.11 4.42 3.82
C ASN A 827 -19.28 5.11 2.45
N ALA A 828 -18.22 5.71 1.91
CA ALA A 828 -18.23 6.32 0.59
C ALA A 828 -18.53 5.31 -0.52
N LYS A 829 -17.87 4.14 -0.50
CA LYS A 829 -18.14 3.04 -1.44
C LYS A 829 -19.60 2.57 -1.37
N ASN A 830 -20.13 2.37 -0.16
CA ASN A 830 -21.53 1.93 0.02
C ASN A 830 -22.56 2.96 -0.48
N LYS A 831 -22.25 4.26 -0.41
CA LYS A 831 -23.12 5.34 -0.91
C LYS A 831 -23.04 5.52 -2.43
N TYR A 832 -21.95 5.10 -3.06
CA TYR A 832 -21.62 5.43 -4.45
C TYR A 832 -22.63 4.92 -5.50
N LEU A 833 -22.85 3.60 -5.61
CA LEU A 833 -23.78 3.06 -6.61
C LEU A 833 -25.23 3.57 -6.42
N PRO A 834 -25.79 3.65 -5.19
CA PRO A 834 -27.08 4.32 -4.98
C PRO A 834 -27.16 5.73 -5.55
N LYS A 835 -26.09 6.52 -5.46
CA LYS A 835 -26.03 7.89 -5.96
C LYS A 835 -25.82 7.96 -7.47
N ASP A 836 -24.88 7.20 -8.00
CA ASP A 836 -24.40 7.40 -9.37
C ASP A 836 -24.92 6.38 -10.38
N ALA A 837 -25.42 5.20 -10.00
CA ALA A 837 -25.83 4.15 -10.96
C ALA A 837 -26.83 4.62 -12.04
N ASN A 838 -27.71 5.57 -11.70
CA ASN A 838 -28.70 6.11 -12.63
C ASN A 838 -28.22 7.33 -13.44
N SER A 839 -27.07 7.91 -13.11
CA SER A 839 -26.49 8.99 -13.89
C SER A 839 -26.16 8.51 -15.31
N THR A 840 -26.33 9.40 -16.28
CA THR A 840 -25.95 9.15 -17.66
C THR A 840 -25.03 10.26 -18.13
N PHE A 841 -23.93 9.90 -18.74
CA PHE A 841 -22.96 10.84 -19.29
C PHE A 841 -22.60 10.46 -20.72
N LEU A 842 -21.98 11.40 -21.40
CA LEU A 842 -21.45 11.21 -22.74
C LEU A 842 -20.05 10.63 -22.63
N TRP A 843 -19.91 9.32 -22.73
CA TRP A 843 -18.61 8.68 -22.53
C TRP A 843 -17.68 8.92 -23.72
N THR A 844 -16.50 9.51 -23.47
CA THR A 844 -15.49 9.62 -24.54
C THR A 844 -14.04 9.60 -24.07
N PRO A 845 -13.15 8.88 -24.79
CA PRO A 845 -13.47 7.94 -25.86
C PRO A 845 -14.10 6.64 -25.30
N PRO A 846 -15.15 6.06 -25.93
CA PRO A 846 -15.48 4.66 -25.67
C PRO A 846 -14.31 3.80 -26.11
N LEU A 847 -13.60 3.25 -25.13
CA LEU A 847 -12.69 2.15 -25.35
C LEU A 847 -13.54 0.90 -25.57
N LYS A 848 -13.41 0.28 -26.75
CA LYS A 848 -13.87 -1.08 -26.99
C LYS A 848 -12.67 -1.91 -27.40
N ASN A 849 -12.29 -2.88 -26.58
CA ASN A 849 -11.11 -3.72 -26.80
C ASN A 849 -9.83 -2.86 -27.01
N GLY A 850 -9.62 -1.86 -26.16
CA GLY A 850 -8.49 -0.93 -26.27
C GLY A 850 -8.54 0.08 -27.43
N ASN A 851 -9.58 0.03 -28.28
CA ASN A 851 -9.72 0.95 -29.42
C ASN A 851 -10.80 2.02 -29.17
N THR A 852 -10.48 3.28 -29.44
CA THR A 852 -11.42 4.40 -29.41
C THR A 852 -12.51 4.23 -30.48
N LEU A 853 -13.77 4.09 -30.06
CA LEU A 853 -14.92 4.13 -30.96
C LEU A 853 -15.49 5.55 -31.13
N VAL A 854 -16.04 5.83 -32.31
CA VAL A 854 -16.81 7.05 -32.58
C VAL A 854 -18.24 6.89 -32.07
N ARG A 855 -18.42 6.90 -30.75
CA ARG A 855 -19.77 6.88 -30.16
C ARG A 855 -19.88 7.92 -29.06
N PHE A 856 -20.34 9.10 -29.46
CA PHE A 856 -20.99 10.06 -28.57
C PHE A 856 -22.38 9.51 -28.17
N GLU A 857 -22.37 8.41 -27.43
CA GLU A 857 -23.56 7.76 -26.89
C GLU A 857 -23.71 8.17 -25.43
N HIS A 858 -24.95 8.41 -25.00
CA HIS A 858 -25.24 8.53 -23.59
C HIS A 858 -25.55 7.13 -23.06
N GLY A 859 -25.01 6.81 -21.91
CA GLY A 859 -25.21 5.53 -21.27
C GLY A 859 -25.02 5.64 -19.77
N LYS A 860 -25.41 4.58 -19.06
CA LYS A 860 -25.15 4.46 -17.62
C LYS A 860 -23.74 3.92 -17.33
N TYR A 861 -23.17 3.14 -18.25
CA TYR A 861 -21.85 2.49 -18.15
C TYR A 861 -21.66 1.77 -16.81
N MET A 862 -22.58 0.86 -16.50
CA MET A 862 -22.61 0.17 -15.21
C MET A 862 -21.33 -0.63 -14.94
N ASP A 863 -20.76 -1.26 -15.95
CA ASP A 863 -19.48 -1.95 -15.90
C ASP A 863 -18.36 -1.05 -15.35
N LYS A 864 -18.28 0.19 -15.83
CA LYS A 864 -17.32 1.20 -15.32
C LYS A 864 -17.64 1.65 -13.90
N LYS A 865 -18.91 1.70 -13.54
CA LYS A 865 -19.31 2.06 -12.18
C LYS A 865 -18.96 0.96 -11.19
N TYR A 866 -19.11 -0.32 -11.55
CA TYR A 866 -18.62 -1.42 -10.73
C TYR A 866 -17.10 -1.40 -10.56
N VAL A 867 -16.35 -1.06 -11.61
CA VAL A 867 -14.90 -0.80 -11.49
C VAL A 867 -14.62 0.29 -10.44
N CYS A 868 -15.29 1.44 -10.56
CA CYS A 868 -15.11 2.57 -9.63
C CYS A 868 -15.42 2.22 -8.16
N LEU A 869 -16.41 1.35 -7.91
CA LEU A 869 -16.72 0.88 -6.56
C LEU A 869 -15.51 0.15 -5.92
N HIS A 870 -14.86 -0.70 -6.69
CA HIS A 870 -13.82 -1.61 -6.19
C HIS A 870 -12.40 -1.03 -6.28
N GLU A 871 -12.14 -0.06 -7.15
CA GLU A 871 -10.77 0.32 -7.52
C GLU A 871 -9.96 1.01 -6.43
N PHE A 872 -10.60 1.78 -5.54
CA PHE A 872 -9.90 2.56 -4.53
C PHE A 872 -9.47 1.70 -3.35
N THR A 873 -8.17 1.52 -3.18
CA THR A 873 -7.58 0.79 -2.04
C THR A 873 -6.98 1.77 -1.04
N LEU A 874 -7.21 1.51 0.25
CA LEU A 874 -6.57 2.24 1.35
C LEU A 874 -5.23 1.57 1.70
N TYR A 875 -4.14 2.34 1.63
CA TYR A 875 -2.86 2.00 2.22
C TYR A 875 -2.64 2.85 3.46
N GLY A 876 -2.61 2.21 4.62
CA GLY A 876 -2.66 2.82 5.95
C GLY A 876 -3.50 1.97 6.90
N ASP A 877 -3.46 2.30 8.18
CA ASP A 877 -4.29 1.64 9.20
C ASP A 877 -5.77 2.05 9.00
N PRO A 878 -6.70 1.11 8.77
CA PRO A 878 -8.12 1.45 8.62
C PRO A 878 -8.74 2.08 9.87
N ALA A 879 -8.15 1.88 11.05
CA ALA A 879 -8.59 2.51 12.30
C ALA A 879 -7.97 3.89 12.55
N PHE A 880 -7.15 4.41 11.64
CA PHE A 880 -6.55 5.74 11.79
C PHE A 880 -7.62 6.84 11.66
N ASN A 881 -7.83 7.62 12.73
CA ASN A 881 -8.59 8.86 12.68
C ASN A 881 -7.63 10.06 12.46
N PRO A 882 -7.67 10.72 11.28
CA PRO A 882 -6.82 11.89 11.02
C PRO A 882 -7.35 13.14 11.72
N TYR A 883 -6.49 14.15 11.91
CA TYR A 883 -6.95 15.42 12.47
C TYR A 883 -7.81 16.17 11.44
N GLN A 884 -9.03 16.57 11.81
CA GLN A 884 -9.81 17.58 11.10
C GLN A 884 -9.99 18.84 11.97
N PRO A 885 -9.79 20.07 11.43
CA PRO A 885 -9.88 21.30 12.22
C PRO A 885 -11.21 21.49 12.95
N VAL A 886 -12.33 21.11 12.35
CA VAL A 886 -13.65 21.23 12.96
C VAL A 886 -13.84 20.29 14.17
N ASN A 887 -13.21 19.11 14.15
CA ASN A 887 -13.29 18.11 15.21
C ASN A 887 -12.20 18.29 16.28
N ASN A 888 -11.16 19.08 15.99
CA ASN A 888 -9.95 19.28 16.80
C ASN A 888 -9.08 18.03 16.98
N GLY A 889 -9.24 17.02 16.13
CA GLY A 889 -8.57 15.74 16.27
C GLY A 889 -9.50 14.74 16.90
#